data_AF-A0A561U5B6-F1
#
_entry.id   AF-A0A561U5B6-F1
#
_cell.length_a   1.000
_cell.length_b   1.000
_cell.length_c   1.000
_cell.angle_alpha   90.00
_cell.angle_beta   90.00
_cell.angle_gamma   90.00
#
_symmetry.space_group_name_H-M   'P 1'
#
loop_
_entity.id
_entity.type
_entity.pdbx_description
1 polymer ?
#
loop_
_entity_poly.entity_id
_entity_poly.type
_entity_poly.pdbx_seq_one_letter_code
_entity_poly.pdbx_strand_id
1 'polypeptide(L)'
;MTARQVDTDLPLLAEGDDWPVEEFPAPGPWRSLTIAEANDLLTAGGYELWVEQGADGGLLLAGIGTGIPLRADATWADLYRALVRLRRTRRVFDAAWLNRLAGSLAPQNPGTARITEVPAERVDLLPGADRELAHRVLASLHGPGTGPKVPFPEARVTVGRRERAVRVQAIDSQDRAMQELRGWERFASVVAGDPDLRMHCATQPVPGAVIDTGTGTTALLRVVDPAPPHPRHPGGTIAADLDALLHRDSDGAPKLLRVVLDNRFARREDELDHFLEHFVRPLLRVFRLALDAHDLGMFALDETGFAVELSPELQATGRIVVTDHERIVAAPSRSEVTTGVRALVSTLERLGEGFAALRADDHRREVRDAVWRVIAEELRYLAPHTADLLSGEQPLQNYAHTVPESQDNVLKAVLDRVQQGTRERRWNPRARTPAVVIDVDLCGLIPLQRITDAARSVSGPRPGAPGGILELAGPAALPVLPTHLPGSWERFVRESGLGERYPAVDWDELRGDFLRAFQSRPRERLRTDEVNAGLARFVWDVQDAGGRVVFCTARKERFREITEEVLAEAGVPDATMLVVPSDVSRPIAEVKAERISALGGLDVVAIFDDEPANRTAVRAELGDVLPVAVEIPGLAAQRSPDEPVADDAAVVTTFETRPSAPGGPKLSNTHSLEELQIGALRRNRLVRRWAVHLTEGETQAIVDSIVTDTDRAALRTGRGAVAKFGLDDHPDDVERVLAGLHHVLTRKQFIKGSRANYRLDDLKRDAEAPVRAGEPIDVVLLGFPVKQCLNRLKASGPLPDLAELGAMARLREMQRAVAAVYPPGLRFNILTDGRHFRSRPAAIADAYQRKLREYGELVGIGDRTLVADIDEVAEQRLGPGLPAERARRIANYRKLLSDRLRDFDITDNPLRTLESVHDWSTAETDFAPHVIGLFREILMSLVYSVPVTVPAGTDRLEWSAALYADIYNVTDQNATAAVLQGRRAVLRRAWHTVIRYMATMQVDDEFGYELMFPHRVRLTLSAVRQGCLGFTYLGGSGLLPWQGTGVLDPRGHVAIDFAISLLDQGFVPVYSPLLGPRQPWAMVPAGRTQLIEPPPVPVPRRDSLRVGLKLDEEFVQKARLRRK
;
A
#
# COMPACT_ATOMS: atom_id res chain seq x y z
N MET A 1 -51.76 -49.11 13.80
CA MET A 1 -52.16 -50.53 13.73
C MET A 1 -50.93 -51.34 13.38
N THR A 2 -50.60 -52.28 14.28
CA THR A 2 -49.83 -53.53 14.13
C THR A 2 -48.41 -53.55 13.58
N ALA A 3 -47.54 -54.09 14.44
CA ALA A 3 -46.19 -54.60 14.25
C ALA A 3 -46.11 -55.86 13.35
N ARG A 4 -44.90 -56.15 12.86
CA ARG A 4 -44.28 -57.51 12.88
C ARG A 4 -42.77 -57.44 12.61
N GLN A 5 -42.12 -58.53 12.98
CA GLN A 5 -40.77 -58.75 13.52
C GLN A 5 -40.00 -59.77 12.65
N VAL A 6 -38.71 -59.97 12.96
CA VAL A 6 -37.81 -61.14 12.67
C VAL A 6 -36.89 -60.96 11.43
N ASP A 7 -35.55 -60.80 11.60
CA ASP A 7 -34.44 -61.82 11.66
C ASP A 7 -34.34 -62.64 10.35
N THR A 8 -33.21 -62.94 9.70
CA THR A 8 -31.81 -63.21 10.08
C THR A 8 -30.91 -63.22 8.81
N ASP A 9 -29.58 -63.16 9.04
CA ASP A 9 -28.48 -63.78 8.28
C ASP A 9 -27.90 -63.23 6.95
N LEU A 10 -26.56 -63.18 6.98
CA LEU A 10 -25.56 -62.92 5.94
C LEU A 10 -25.68 -63.84 4.71
N PRO A 11 -25.01 -63.47 3.60
CA PRO A 11 -23.82 -64.25 3.24
C PRO A 11 -22.59 -63.41 2.87
N LEU A 12 -21.45 -63.92 3.32
CA LEU A 12 -20.09 -63.70 2.83
C LEU A 12 -19.97 -64.03 1.34
N LEU A 13 -19.23 -63.20 0.57
CA LEU A 13 -18.46 -63.66 -0.60
C LEU A 13 -17.16 -62.86 -0.79
N ALA A 14 -16.07 -63.62 -0.64
CA ALA A 14 -14.84 -63.67 -1.44
C ALA A 14 -13.85 -62.49 -1.50
N GLU A 15 -12.63 -62.81 -1.06
CA GLU A 15 -11.35 -62.21 -1.44
C GLU A 15 -11.04 -62.44 -2.94
N GLY A 16 -10.26 -61.52 -3.53
CA GLY A 16 -9.43 -61.76 -4.71
C GLY A 16 -9.85 -61.03 -5.97
N ASP A 17 -9.20 -59.90 -6.25
CA ASP A 17 -8.55 -59.64 -7.54
C ASP A 17 -7.61 -58.43 -7.41
N ASP A 18 -6.30 -58.71 -7.49
CA ASP A 18 -5.26 -57.72 -7.76
C ASP A 18 -5.53 -57.12 -9.15
N TRP A 19 -5.91 -55.85 -9.21
CA TRP A 19 -5.92 -55.11 -10.48
C TRP A 19 -4.49 -54.59 -10.72
N PRO A 20 -3.80 -54.98 -11.80
CA PRO A 20 -2.56 -54.32 -12.16
C PRO A 20 -2.92 -52.87 -12.54
N VAL A 21 -2.43 -51.91 -11.76
CA VAL A 21 -2.44 -50.51 -12.17
C VAL A 21 -1.37 -50.41 -13.25
N GLU A 22 -1.75 -50.61 -14.52
CA GLU A 22 -0.92 -50.13 -15.63
C GLU A 22 -0.74 -48.63 -15.45
N GLU A 23 0.51 -48.17 -15.38
CA GLU A 23 0.86 -46.74 -15.42
C GLU A 23 0.46 -46.17 -16.79
N PHE A 24 -0.77 -45.71 -16.90
CA PHE A 24 -1.20 -44.94 -18.07
C PHE A 24 -0.46 -43.60 -18.09
N PRO A 25 0.27 -43.25 -19.18
CA PRO A 25 0.83 -41.91 -19.32
C PRO A 25 -0.32 -40.89 -19.33
N ALA A 26 -0.19 -39.85 -18.50
CA ALA A 26 -1.21 -38.82 -18.39
C ALA A 26 -1.45 -38.14 -19.76
N PRO A 27 -2.68 -38.15 -20.29
CA PRO A 27 -3.01 -37.35 -21.46
C PRO A 27 -2.76 -35.85 -21.17
N GLY A 28 -2.15 -35.13 -22.12
CA GLY A 28 -2.15 -33.67 -22.13
C GLY A 28 -3.55 -33.10 -21.91
N PRO A 29 -3.70 -31.91 -21.30
CA PRO A 29 -5.02 -31.29 -21.08
C PRO A 29 -5.80 -31.04 -22.38
N TRP A 30 -5.10 -31.13 -23.52
CA TRP A 30 -5.59 -30.92 -24.88
C TRP A 30 -5.83 -32.20 -25.67
N ARG A 31 -5.54 -33.37 -25.08
CA ARG A 31 -5.88 -34.67 -25.67
C ARG A 31 -7.40 -34.86 -25.57
N SER A 32 -7.97 -35.48 -26.60
CA SER A 32 -9.37 -35.87 -26.63
C SER A 32 -9.73 -36.71 -25.41
N LEU A 33 -10.82 -36.33 -24.77
CA LEU A 33 -11.35 -36.97 -23.58
C LEU A 33 -12.06 -38.25 -23.98
N THR A 34 -11.64 -39.39 -23.42
CA THR A 34 -12.41 -40.63 -23.53
C THR A 34 -13.33 -40.79 -22.33
N ILE A 35 -14.50 -41.40 -22.54
CA ILE A 35 -15.48 -41.63 -21.47
C ILE A 35 -14.88 -42.47 -20.33
N ALA A 36 -14.13 -43.52 -20.67
CA ALA A 36 -13.52 -44.41 -19.69
C ALA A 36 -12.51 -43.67 -18.80
N GLU A 37 -11.52 -43.01 -19.40
CA GLU A 37 -10.51 -42.28 -18.64
C GLU A 37 -11.15 -41.15 -17.80
N ALA A 38 -12.14 -40.45 -18.35
CA ALA A 38 -12.88 -39.39 -17.63
C ALA A 38 -13.59 -39.93 -16.39
N ASN A 39 -14.25 -41.09 -16.49
CA ASN A 39 -15.00 -41.70 -15.40
C ASN A 39 -14.09 -42.28 -14.32
N ASP A 40 -12.96 -42.87 -14.71
CA ASP A 40 -11.94 -43.31 -13.78
C ASP A 40 -11.41 -42.12 -12.97
N LEU A 41 -11.15 -41.00 -13.64
CA LEU A 41 -10.70 -39.75 -12.99
C LEU A 41 -11.76 -39.17 -12.04
N LEU A 42 -13.01 -39.08 -12.49
CA LEU A 42 -14.09 -38.50 -11.69
C LEU A 42 -14.40 -39.36 -10.45
N THR A 43 -14.27 -40.68 -10.59
CA THR A 43 -14.41 -41.65 -9.50
C THR A 43 -13.27 -41.53 -8.51
N ALA A 44 -12.01 -41.50 -8.97
CA ALA A 44 -10.83 -41.32 -8.13
C ALA A 44 -10.86 -40.00 -7.33
N GLY A 45 -11.33 -38.91 -7.95
CA GLY A 45 -11.49 -37.61 -7.29
C GLY A 45 -12.71 -37.48 -6.36
N GLY A 46 -13.60 -38.49 -6.35
CA GLY A 46 -14.81 -38.51 -5.53
C GLY A 46 -15.81 -37.41 -5.89
N TYR A 47 -15.95 -37.09 -7.18
CA TYR A 47 -16.81 -35.99 -7.66
C TYR A 47 -18.31 -36.33 -7.64
N GLU A 48 -18.68 -37.61 -7.57
CA GLU A 48 -20.06 -38.10 -7.80
C GLU A 48 -20.64 -37.66 -9.15
N LEU A 49 -19.76 -37.56 -10.15
CA LEU A 49 -20.10 -37.18 -11.53
C LEU A 49 -19.52 -38.24 -12.46
N TRP A 50 -20.10 -38.38 -13.64
CA TRP A 50 -19.57 -39.23 -14.71
C TRP A 50 -19.79 -38.55 -16.05
N VAL A 51 -18.91 -38.80 -17.01
CA VAL A 51 -19.11 -38.46 -18.41
C VAL A 51 -19.86 -39.61 -19.08
N GLU A 52 -20.89 -39.27 -19.85
CA GLU A 52 -21.63 -40.18 -20.71
C GLU A 52 -21.82 -39.54 -22.09
N GLN A 53 -22.31 -40.30 -23.06
CA GLN A 53 -22.61 -39.76 -24.38
C GLN A 53 -24.05 -39.21 -24.39
N GLY A 54 -24.20 -37.94 -24.77
CA GLY A 54 -25.48 -37.26 -24.90
C GLY A 54 -26.27 -37.71 -26.14
N ALA A 55 -27.56 -37.35 -26.18
CA ALA A 55 -28.47 -37.73 -27.27
C ALA A 55 -28.10 -37.10 -28.64
N ASP A 56 -27.27 -36.07 -28.65
CA ASP A 56 -26.74 -35.39 -29.85
C ASP A 56 -25.36 -35.93 -30.28
N GLY A 57 -24.87 -36.99 -29.63
CA GLY A 57 -23.56 -37.60 -29.89
C GLY A 57 -22.39 -36.90 -29.21
N GLY A 58 -22.60 -35.75 -28.55
CA GLY A 58 -21.59 -35.07 -27.74
C GLY A 58 -21.34 -35.73 -26.40
N LEU A 59 -20.28 -35.33 -25.69
CA LEU A 59 -20.02 -35.82 -24.33
C LEU A 59 -20.82 -35.00 -23.31
N LEU A 60 -21.36 -35.63 -22.27
CA LEU A 60 -22.19 -35.00 -21.25
C LEU A 60 -21.63 -35.34 -19.86
N LEU A 61 -21.34 -34.33 -19.05
CA LEU A 61 -21.03 -34.51 -17.64
C LEU A 61 -22.32 -34.65 -16.83
N ALA A 62 -22.66 -35.86 -16.44
CA ALA A 62 -23.85 -36.26 -15.69
C ALA A 62 -23.57 -36.42 -14.18
N GLY A 63 -24.64 -36.58 -13.39
CA GLY A 63 -24.61 -36.63 -11.92
C GLY A 63 -25.16 -35.40 -11.19
N ILE A 64 -25.64 -34.39 -11.94
CA ILE A 64 -26.28 -33.17 -11.40
C ILE A 64 -27.35 -32.61 -12.36
N GLY A 65 -28.61 -32.56 -11.91
CA GLY A 65 -29.70 -31.97 -12.70
C GLY A 65 -29.82 -32.60 -14.10
N THR A 66 -29.82 -31.76 -15.14
CA THR A 66 -29.94 -32.19 -16.55
C THR A 66 -28.59 -32.53 -17.23
N GLY A 67 -27.47 -32.53 -16.50
CA GLY A 67 -26.12 -32.71 -17.06
C GLY A 67 -25.55 -31.44 -17.74
N ILE A 68 -24.22 -31.38 -17.87
CA ILE A 68 -23.50 -30.29 -18.56
C ILE A 68 -22.88 -30.82 -19.85
N PRO A 69 -23.24 -30.28 -21.03
CA PRO A 69 -22.62 -30.70 -22.28
C PRO A 69 -21.15 -30.29 -22.34
N LEU A 70 -20.32 -31.29 -22.61
CA LEU A 70 -18.93 -31.17 -23.05
C LEU A 70 -18.98 -31.25 -24.60
N ARG A 71 -18.12 -30.52 -25.30
CA ARG A 71 -18.17 -30.45 -26.78
C ARG A 71 -18.03 -31.86 -27.41
N ALA A 72 -18.42 -32.03 -28.68
CA ALA A 72 -18.32 -33.33 -29.36
C ALA A 72 -16.87 -33.87 -29.45
N ASP A 73 -15.90 -32.96 -29.44
CA ASP A 73 -14.46 -33.17 -29.42
C ASP A 73 -13.86 -32.83 -28.04
N ALA A 74 -14.62 -33.01 -26.95
CA ALA A 74 -14.22 -32.53 -25.64
C ALA A 74 -12.82 -33.01 -25.27
N THR A 75 -12.05 -32.09 -24.71
CA THR A 75 -10.72 -32.34 -24.17
C THR A 75 -10.78 -32.46 -22.65
N TRP A 76 -9.69 -32.92 -22.04
CA TRP A 76 -9.53 -32.87 -20.59
C TRP A 76 -9.72 -31.46 -20.01
N ALA A 77 -9.32 -30.41 -20.74
CA ALA A 77 -9.55 -29.02 -20.36
C ALA A 77 -11.05 -28.64 -20.35
N ASP A 78 -11.89 -29.28 -21.17
CA ASP A 78 -13.34 -29.02 -21.21
C ASP A 78 -14.06 -29.68 -20.03
N LEU A 79 -13.72 -30.93 -19.71
CA LEU A 79 -14.18 -31.61 -18.50
C LEU A 79 -13.80 -30.80 -17.25
N TYR A 80 -12.56 -30.34 -17.22
CA TYR A 80 -12.06 -29.51 -16.14
C TYR A 80 -12.80 -28.18 -16.00
N ARG A 81 -13.04 -27.47 -17.12
CA ARG A 81 -13.85 -26.24 -17.12
C ARG A 81 -15.26 -26.48 -16.59
N ALA A 82 -15.86 -27.64 -16.89
CA ALA A 82 -17.16 -28.01 -16.34
C ALA A 82 -17.11 -28.23 -14.82
N LEU A 83 -16.10 -28.95 -14.31
CA LEU A 83 -15.89 -29.15 -12.87
C LEU A 83 -15.68 -27.83 -12.10
N VAL A 84 -14.85 -26.93 -12.64
CA VAL A 84 -14.61 -25.59 -12.06
C VAL A 84 -15.88 -24.75 -12.04
N ARG A 85 -16.68 -24.75 -13.12
CA ARG A 85 -17.97 -24.03 -13.19
C ARG A 85 -18.95 -24.47 -12.11
N LEU A 86 -18.93 -25.76 -11.75
CA LEU A 86 -19.77 -26.33 -10.72
C LEU A 86 -19.32 -25.99 -9.29
N ARG A 87 -18.15 -25.37 -9.13
CA ARG A 87 -17.54 -25.08 -7.81
C ARG A 87 -17.48 -26.32 -6.91
N ARG A 88 -17.41 -27.52 -7.49
CA ARG A 88 -17.29 -28.76 -6.73
C ARG A 88 -15.84 -28.91 -6.31
N THR A 89 -15.58 -28.70 -5.03
CA THR A 89 -14.30 -29.06 -4.42
C THR A 89 -14.24 -30.57 -4.27
N ARG A 90 -13.16 -31.19 -4.78
CA ARG A 90 -12.83 -32.62 -4.64
C ARG A 90 -13.10 -33.14 -3.22
N ARG A 91 -13.67 -34.35 -3.09
CA ARG A 91 -13.90 -35.01 -1.79
C ARG A 91 -12.68 -35.79 -1.31
N VAL A 92 -11.79 -36.17 -2.23
CA VAL A 92 -10.55 -36.91 -1.96
C VAL A 92 -9.38 -36.14 -2.56
N PHE A 93 -8.30 -36.00 -1.79
CA PHE A 93 -7.05 -35.43 -2.26
C PHE A 93 -6.23 -36.53 -2.96
N ASP A 94 -6.02 -36.39 -4.26
CA ASP A 94 -5.10 -37.22 -5.08
C ASP A 94 -4.03 -36.26 -5.63
N ALA A 95 -2.76 -36.48 -5.28
CA ALA A 95 -1.65 -35.66 -5.76
C ALA A 95 -0.98 -36.27 -6.99
N ALA A 96 -1.16 -37.57 -7.24
CA ALA A 96 -0.89 -38.18 -8.54
C ALA A 96 -1.73 -37.50 -9.63
N TRP A 97 -2.93 -37.01 -9.33
CA TRP A 97 -3.73 -36.18 -10.24
C TRP A 97 -3.07 -34.83 -10.60
N LEU A 98 -2.58 -34.09 -9.60
CA LEU A 98 -1.84 -32.82 -9.83
C LEU A 98 -0.54 -33.08 -10.60
N ASN A 99 0.16 -34.18 -10.29
CA ASN A 99 1.39 -34.57 -10.97
C ASN A 99 1.15 -35.07 -12.40
N ARG A 100 0.04 -35.78 -12.67
CA ARG A 100 -0.41 -36.16 -14.01
C ARG A 100 -0.72 -34.92 -14.85
N LEU A 101 -1.38 -33.92 -14.28
CA LEU A 101 -1.65 -32.63 -14.94
C LEU A 101 -0.36 -31.83 -15.16
N ALA A 102 0.50 -31.67 -14.16
CA ALA A 102 1.78 -30.94 -14.29
C ALA A 102 2.74 -31.62 -15.27
N GLY A 103 2.82 -32.95 -15.24
CA GLY A 103 3.63 -33.75 -16.16
C GLY A 103 3.16 -33.67 -17.61
N SER A 104 1.88 -33.36 -17.84
CA SER A 104 1.30 -33.19 -19.16
C SER A 104 1.29 -31.73 -19.66
N LEU A 105 1.70 -30.78 -18.80
CA LEU A 105 2.00 -29.39 -19.15
C LEU A 105 3.47 -29.18 -19.57
N ALA A 106 4.40 -30.03 -19.11
CA ALA A 106 5.79 -29.99 -19.55
C ALA A 106 5.93 -30.60 -20.96
N PRO A 107 6.66 -29.96 -21.90
CA PRO A 107 6.98 -30.60 -23.18
C PRO A 107 7.70 -31.93 -22.91
N GLN A 108 7.28 -33.00 -23.58
CA GLN A 108 7.96 -34.30 -23.47
C GLN A 108 9.39 -34.12 -23.98
N ASN A 109 10.38 -34.20 -23.09
CA ASN A 109 11.76 -34.37 -23.52
C ASN A 109 11.90 -35.77 -24.14
N PRO A 110 12.30 -35.91 -25.42
CA PRO A 110 12.30 -37.20 -26.12
C PRO A 110 13.38 -38.19 -25.63
N GLY A 111 14.07 -37.91 -24.53
CA GLY A 111 15.05 -38.81 -23.92
C GLY A 111 14.47 -39.44 -22.66
N THR A 112 14.20 -40.73 -22.67
CA THR A 112 14.03 -41.51 -21.44
C THR A 112 15.31 -41.38 -20.61
N ALA A 113 15.23 -40.72 -19.46
CA ALA A 113 16.35 -40.60 -18.52
C ALA A 113 16.88 -41.99 -18.15
N ARG A 114 18.21 -42.14 -18.11
CA ARG A 114 18.86 -43.42 -17.79
C ARG A 114 18.77 -43.65 -16.27
N ILE A 115 17.74 -44.36 -15.83
CA ILE A 115 17.60 -44.75 -14.42
C ILE A 115 18.61 -45.88 -14.14
N THR A 116 19.55 -45.61 -13.25
CA THR A 116 20.49 -46.52 -12.63
C THR A 116 19.99 -46.82 -11.22
N GLU A 117 19.66 -48.08 -10.93
CA GLU A 117 19.29 -48.49 -9.58
C GLU A 117 20.55 -48.74 -8.73
N VAL A 118 20.69 -48.04 -7.62
CA VAL A 118 21.80 -48.19 -6.66
C VAL A 118 21.32 -48.94 -5.42
N PRO A 119 22.03 -49.97 -4.91
CA PRO A 119 21.67 -50.64 -3.66
C PRO A 119 21.64 -49.67 -2.47
N ALA A 120 20.65 -49.79 -1.60
CA ALA A 120 20.38 -48.86 -0.49
C ALA A 120 21.54 -48.83 0.52
N GLU A 121 22.22 -49.95 0.73
CA GLU A 121 23.42 -50.03 1.57
C GLU A 121 24.63 -49.26 1.01
N ARG A 122 24.57 -48.83 -0.26
CA ARG A 122 25.58 -47.99 -0.90
C ARG A 122 25.18 -46.53 -0.99
N VAL A 123 24.00 -46.15 -0.49
CA VAL A 123 23.51 -44.76 -0.55
C VAL A 123 23.75 -44.08 0.79
N ASP A 124 24.46 -42.96 0.78
CA ASP A 124 24.53 -42.04 1.92
C ASP A 124 23.64 -40.81 1.68
N LEU A 125 22.99 -40.31 2.73
CA LEU A 125 22.10 -39.15 2.67
C LEU A 125 22.79 -37.95 3.32
N LEU A 126 22.98 -36.89 2.55
CA LEU A 126 23.31 -35.58 3.05
C LEU A 126 22.01 -34.78 3.24
N PRO A 127 21.46 -34.69 4.46
CA PRO A 127 20.21 -33.99 4.66
C PRO A 127 20.45 -32.47 4.66
N GLY A 128 19.49 -31.73 4.10
CA GLY A 128 19.43 -30.30 4.27
C GLY A 128 18.78 -29.88 5.60
N ALA A 129 18.27 -28.65 5.66
CA ALA A 129 17.65 -28.08 6.86
C ALA A 129 16.44 -28.88 7.37
N ASP A 130 15.69 -29.55 6.49
CA ASP A 130 14.56 -30.43 6.87
C ASP A 130 14.98 -31.91 6.82
N ARG A 131 15.77 -32.30 7.83
CA ARG A 131 16.28 -33.68 7.96
C ARG A 131 15.14 -34.70 7.94
N GLU A 132 14.03 -34.41 8.61
CA GLU A 132 12.91 -35.35 8.70
C GLU A 132 12.24 -35.55 7.34
N LEU A 133 12.04 -34.49 6.56
CA LEU A 133 11.56 -34.60 5.18
C LEU A 133 12.54 -35.36 4.29
N ALA A 134 13.84 -35.12 4.41
CA ALA A 134 14.86 -35.84 3.66
C ALA A 134 14.80 -37.35 3.91
N HIS A 135 14.71 -37.75 5.18
CA HIS A 135 14.61 -39.16 5.56
C HIS A 135 13.29 -39.79 5.09
N ARG A 136 12.16 -39.07 5.17
CA ARG A 136 10.87 -39.55 4.66
C ARG A 136 10.88 -39.74 3.14
N VAL A 137 11.47 -38.79 2.41
CA VAL A 137 11.65 -38.88 0.96
C VAL A 137 12.53 -40.08 0.61
N LEU A 138 13.68 -40.24 1.24
CA LEU A 138 14.55 -41.39 1.01
C LEU A 138 13.85 -42.71 1.34
N ALA A 139 13.17 -42.79 2.49
CA ALA A 139 12.42 -43.98 2.91
C ALA A 139 11.34 -44.38 1.90
N SER A 140 10.72 -43.40 1.21
CA SER A 140 9.71 -43.67 0.21
C SER A 140 10.24 -44.08 -1.17
N LEU A 141 11.46 -43.67 -1.52
CA LEU A 141 12.17 -44.18 -2.70
C LEU A 141 12.42 -45.69 -2.60
N HIS A 142 12.40 -46.25 -1.38
CA HIS A 142 12.56 -47.68 -1.13
C HIS A 142 11.28 -48.52 -1.37
N GLY A 143 10.08 -47.91 -1.40
CA GLY A 143 8.78 -48.58 -1.59
C GLY A 143 8.42 -49.68 -0.55
N PRO A 144 7.17 -50.18 -0.51
CA PRO A 144 6.78 -51.35 0.32
C PRO A 144 7.09 -52.72 -0.32
N GLY A 145 7.60 -52.76 -1.56
CA GLY A 145 7.78 -54.01 -2.33
C GLY A 145 8.87 -53.98 -3.41
N THR A 146 9.53 -52.85 -3.62
CA THR A 146 10.79 -52.78 -4.36
C THR A 146 11.91 -53.24 -3.42
N GLY A 147 12.88 -54.03 -3.89
CA GLY A 147 14.03 -54.44 -3.07
C GLY A 147 14.84 -53.23 -2.53
N PRO A 148 15.97 -53.44 -1.84
CA PRO A 148 16.76 -52.36 -1.23
C PRO A 148 17.51 -51.54 -2.31
N LYS A 149 16.82 -50.92 -3.26
CA LYS A 149 17.42 -50.19 -4.38
C LYS A 149 16.76 -48.83 -4.57
N VAL A 150 17.58 -47.81 -4.83
CA VAL A 150 17.18 -46.41 -5.02
C VAL A 150 17.38 -46.02 -6.48
N PRO A 151 16.38 -45.44 -7.16
CA PRO A 151 16.54 -44.92 -8.53
C PRO A 151 17.41 -43.65 -8.55
N PHE A 152 18.39 -43.62 -9.46
CA PHE A 152 19.42 -42.58 -9.58
C PHE A 152 19.78 -42.41 -11.08
N PRO A 153 20.29 -41.30 -11.63
CA PRO A 153 20.39 -39.93 -11.12
C PRO A 153 19.22 -39.03 -11.57
N GLU A 154 18.30 -39.53 -12.40
CA GLU A 154 17.12 -38.82 -12.89
C GLU A 154 15.88 -39.72 -12.94
N ALA A 155 15.04 -39.61 -11.92
CA ALA A 155 13.78 -40.35 -11.80
C ALA A 155 12.71 -39.48 -11.11
N ARG A 156 11.45 -39.64 -11.50
CA ARG A 156 10.28 -39.08 -10.80
C ARG A 156 9.65 -40.19 -9.97
N VAL A 157 9.53 -39.99 -8.67
CA VAL A 157 8.98 -41.00 -7.75
C VAL A 157 7.89 -40.37 -6.87
N THR A 158 6.83 -41.14 -6.60
CA THR A 158 5.70 -40.69 -5.76
C THR A 158 5.85 -41.22 -4.33
N VAL A 159 5.62 -40.34 -3.34
CA VAL A 159 5.89 -40.61 -1.91
C VAL A 159 4.62 -40.64 -1.05
N GLY A 160 4.30 -41.79 -0.43
CA GLY A 160 3.39 -41.91 0.73
C GLY A 160 1.88 -41.65 0.53
N ARG A 161 1.12 -41.48 1.64
CA ARG A 161 -0.37 -41.26 1.67
C ARG A 161 -0.82 -39.78 1.53
N ARG A 162 0.13 -38.85 1.49
CA ARG A 162 -0.01 -37.53 0.84
C ARG A 162 1.03 -37.57 -0.27
N GLU A 163 0.62 -38.00 -1.46
CA GLU A 163 1.51 -38.21 -2.59
C GLU A 163 2.35 -36.95 -2.84
N ARG A 164 3.67 -37.08 -2.84
CA ARG A 164 4.58 -36.01 -3.30
C ARG A 164 5.44 -36.57 -4.41
N ALA A 165 5.55 -35.85 -5.53
CA ALA A 165 6.51 -36.21 -6.55
C ALA A 165 7.88 -35.68 -6.16
N VAL A 166 8.88 -36.56 -6.22
CA VAL A 166 10.28 -36.25 -6.00
C VAL A 166 11.04 -36.49 -7.29
N ARG A 167 11.82 -35.51 -7.71
CA ARG A 167 12.76 -35.62 -8.82
C ARG A 167 14.16 -35.80 -8.25
N VAL A 168 14.82 -36.88 -8.63
CA VAL A 168 16.26 -37.05 -8.40
C VAL A 168 16.99 -36.34 -9.55
N GLN A 169 18.04 -35.54 -9.28
CA GLN A 169 18.80 -34.84 -10.32
C GLN A 169 20.31 -35.03 -10.12
N ALA A 170 21.04 -35.41 -11.18
CA ALA A 170 22.48 -35.61 -11.16
C ALA A 170 23.27 -34.35 -10.77
N ILE A 171 24.34 -34.51 -9.99
CA ILE A 171 25.34 -33.48 -9.69
C ILE A 171 26.76 -34.04 -9.83
N ASP A 172 27.65 -33.22 -10.39
CA ASP A 172 29.02 -33.59 -10.75
C ASP A 172 29.94 -33.89 -9.54
N SER A 173 29.64 -33.36 -8.34
CA SER A 173 30.44 -33.61 -7.13
C SER A 173 29.69 -33.42 -5.81
N GLN A 174 30.19 -34.06 -4.75
CA GLN A 174 29.69 -33.91 -3.38
C GLN A 174 29.80 -32.46 -2.86
N ASP A 175 30.92 -31.78 -3.11
CA ASP A 175 31.15 -30.40 -2.65
C ASP A 175 30.14 -29.44 -3.28
N ARG A 176 29.87 -29.61 -4.59
CA ARG A 176 28.83 -28.86 -5.29
C ARG A 176 27.45 -29.13 -4.70
N ALA A 177 27.07 -30.38 -4.45
CA ALA A 177 25.79 -30.71 -3.83
C ALA A 177 25.63 -30.08 -2.44
N MET A 178 26.69 -30.03 -1.64
CA MET A 178 26.69 -29.39 -0.32
C MET A 178 26.55 -27.86 -0.41
N GLN A 179 27.25 -27.23 -1.36
CA GLN A 179 27.09 -25.80 -1.65
C GLN A 179 25.66 -25.48 -2.08
N GLU A 180 25.09 -26.34 -2.93
CA GLU A 180 23.72 -26.20 -3.43
C GLU A 180 22.67 -26.33 -2.31
N LEU A 181 22.79 -27.37 -1.47
CA LEU A 181 21.92 -27.52 -0.30
C LEU A 181 21.95 -26.28 0.61
N ARG A 182 23.13 -25.74 0.92
CA ARG A 182 23.25 -24.54 1.76
C ARG A 182 22.67 -23.29 1.11
N GLY A 183 22.85 -23.13 -0.20
CA GLY A 183 22.26 -22.02 -0.96
C GLY A 183 20.73 -22.06 -0.92
N TRP A 184 20.14 -23.24 -1.16
CA TRP A 184 18.70 -23.46 -1.05
C TRP A 184 18.18 -23.21 0.35
N GLU A 185 18.83 -23.74 1.38
CA GLU A 185 18.43 -23.56 2.78
C GLU A 185 18.36 -22.08 3.15
N ARG A 186 19.37 -21.31 2.76
CA ARG A 186 19.40 -19.87 3.03
C ARG A 186 18.24 -19.15 2.35
N PHE A 187 18.04 -19.37 1.05
CA PHE A 187 16.98 -18.68 0.32
C PHE A 187 15.58 -19.13 0.77
N ALA A 188 15.36 -20.43 0.97
CA ALA A 188 14.09 -20.96 1.48
C ALA A 188 13.78 -20.43 2.89
N SER A 189 14.80 -20.28 3.75
CA SER A 189 14.65 -19.65 5.07
C SER A 189 14.22 -18.19 4.96
N VAL A 190 14.81 -17.43 4.03
CA VAL A 190 14.42 -16.04 3.74
C VAL A 190 12.98 -15.96 3.24
N VAL A 191 12.59 -16.80 2.26
CA VAL A 191 11.20 -16.85 1.73
C VAL A 191 10.20 -17.29 2.80
N ALA A 192 10.56 -18.21 3.70
CA ALA A 192 9.67 -18.64 4.78
C ALA A 192 9.53 -17.57 5.88
N GLY A 193 10.63 -16.88 6.19
CA GLY A 193 10.75 -15.91 7.28
C GLY A 193 10.28 -14.49 6.93
N ASP A 194 10.37 -14.07 5.66
CA ASP A 194 9.86 -12.78 5.19
C ASP A 194 8.45 -12.95 4.61
N PRO A 195 7.40 -12.44 5.27
CA PRO A 195 6.02 -12.55 4.81
C PRO A 195 5.76 -11.85 3.47
N ASP A 196 6.39 -10.70 3.21
CA ASP A 196 6.16 -9.94 1.98
C ASP A 196 6.77 -10.68 0.79
N LEU A 197 7.97 -11.24 0.97
CA LEU A 197 8.57 -12.13 -0.03
C LEU A 197 7.72 -13.39 -0.21
N ARG A 198 7.27 -14.03 0.89
CA ARG A 198 6.42 -15.23 0.87
C ARG A 198 5.12 -15.07 0.09
N MET A 199 4.55 -13.86 0.07
CA MET A 199 3.33 -13.56 -0.68
C MET A 199 3.49 -13.63 -2.19
N HIS A 200 4.72 -13.46 -2.68
CA HIS A 200 5.07 -13.39 -4.10
C HIS A 200 6.05 -14.48 -4.54
N CYS A 201 6.67 -15.18 -3.59
CA CYS A 201 7.68 -16.20 -3.84
C CYS A 201 7.33 -17.51 -3.13
N ALA A 202 7.57 -18.61 -3.83
CA ALA A 202 7.78 -19.92 -3.27
C ALA A 202 9.10 -20.47 -3.82
N THR A 203 9.55 -21.57 -3.23
CA THR A 203 10.73 -22.34 -3.65
C THR A 203 10.28 -23.75 -3.99
N GLN A 204 11.03 -24.43 -4.83
CA GLN A 204 10.89 -25.86 -5.02
C GLN A 204 11.86 -26.59 -4.06
N PRO A 205 11.37 -27.26 -2.99
CA PRO A 205 12.24 -27.74 -1.92
C PRO A 205 13.29 -28.75 -2.36
N VAL A 206 14.50 -28.60 -1.82
CA VAL A 206 15.58 -29.58 -1.95
C VAL A 206 15.93 -30.14 -0.57
N PRO A 207 15.18 -31.14 -0.06
CA PRO A 207 15.37 -31.64 1.30
C PRO A 207 16.72 -32.32 1.57
N GLY A 208 17.45 -32.78 0.55
CA GLY A 208 18.75 -33.43 0.73
C GLY A 208 19.38 -33.90 -0.57
N ALA A 209 20.59 -34.47 -0.46
CA ALA A 209 21.32 -35.10 -1.56
C ALA A 209 21.63 -36.56 -1.22
N VAL A 210 21.56 -37.45 -2.20
CA VAL A 210 21.96 -38.85 -2.09
C VAL A 210 23.30 -39.07 -2.79
N ILE A 211 24.20 -39.80 -2.14
CA ILE A 211 25.53 -40.14 -2.68
C ILE A 211 25.63 -41.65 -2.83
N ASP A 212 26.03 -42.12 -4.01
CA ASP A 212 26.49 -43.50 -4.16
C ASP A 212 27.94 -43.62 -3.65
N THR A 213 28.10 -44.21 -2.47
CA THR A 213 29.39 -44.45 -1.82
C THR A 213 30.34 -45.34 -2.63
N GLY A 214 29.82 -46.11 -3.60
CA GLY A 214 30.62 -46.95 -4.48
C GLY A 214 31.22 -46.23 -5.68
N THR A 215 30.55 -45.18 -6.19
CA THR A 215 30.98 -44.44 -7.40
C THR A 215 31.36 -42.98 -7.13
N GLY A 216 30.96 -42.42 -5.99
CA GLY A 216 31.09 -40.99 -5.67
C GLY A 216 30.06 -40.10 -6.37
N THR A 217 29.16 -40.67 -7.18
CA THR A 217 28.15 -39.91 -7.91
C THR A 217 27.11 -39.36 -6.94
N THR A 218 26.72 -38.09 -7.13
CA THR A 218 25.78 -37.39 -6.23
C THR A 218 24.51 -36.99 -6.98
N ALA A 219 23.36 -36.98 -6.29
CA ALA A 219 22.13 -36.43 -6.83
C ALA A 219 21.31 -35.69 -5.78
N LEU A 220 20.63 -34.61 -6.19
CA LEU A 220 19.70 -33.88 -5.34
C LEU A 220 18.32 -34.52 -5.33
N LEU A 221 17.67 -34.50 -4.17
CA LEU A 221 16.27 -34.83 -3.98
C LEU A 221 15.47 -33.53 -4.08
N ARG A 222 14.65 -33.35 -5.13
CA ARG A 222 13.81 -32.17 -5.32
C ARG A 222 12.33 -32.51 -5.19
N VAL A 223 11.59 -31.82 -4.35
CA VAL A 223 10.12 -31.99 -4.20
C VAL A 223 9.42 -31.10 -5.23
N VAL A 224 8.42 -31.61 -5.95
CA VAL A 224 7.70 -30.83 -6.98
C VAL A 224 6.80 -29.75 -6.39
N ASP A 225 6.24 -29.98 -5.21
CA ASP A 225 5.32 -29.04 -4.56
C ASP A 225 6.01 -27.74 -4.14
N PRO A 226 5.46 -26.56 -4.48
CA PRO A 226 5.98 -25.29 -4.00
C PRO A 226 5.92 -25.16 -2.47
N ALA A 227 7.00 -24.66 -1.87
CA ALA A 227 7.07 -24.34 -0.45
C ALA A 227 7.55 -22.88 -0.20
N PRO A 228 6.97 -22.19 0.79
CA PRO A 228 5.90 -22.66 1.66
C PRO A 228 4.55 -22.79 0.92
N PRO A 229 3.63 -23.64 1.41
CA PRO A 229 2.36 -23.88 0.74
C PRO A 229 1.51 -22.60 0.70
N HIS A 230 0.77 -22.41 -0.39
CA HIS A 230 -0.10 -21.24 -0.53
C HIS A 230 -1.29 -21.37 0.47
N PRO A 231 -1.60 -20.35 1.28
CA PRO A 231 -2.59 -20.47 2.38
C PRO A 231 -4.01 -20.80 1.90
N ARG A 232 -4.38 -20.39 0.68
CA ARG A 232 -5.69 -20.70 0.08
C ARG A 232 -5.77 -22.07 -0.59
N HIS A 233 -4.63 -22.73 -0.81
CA HIS A 233 -4.53 -23.98 -1.55
C HIS A 233 -3.68 -25.00 -0.74
N PRO A 234 -4.18 -25.43 0.44
CA PRO A 234 -3.46 -26.34 1.34
C PRO A 234 -3.20 -27.71 0.73
N GLY A 235 -4.03 -28.11 -0.24
CA GLY A 235 -3.88 -29.33 -1.02
C GLY A 235 -2.94 -29.13 -2.20
N GLY A 236 -1.88 -28.34 -2.03
CA GLY A 236 -0.88 -28.10 -3.06
C GLY A 236 -1.31 -27.15 -4.18
N THR A 237 -0.30 -26.73 -4.91
CA THR A 237 -0.33 -25.86 -6.09
C THR A 237 0.61 -26.43 -7.13
N ILE A 238 0.53 -25.92 -8.36
CA ILE A 238 1.32 -26.40 -9.49
C ILE A 238 2.36 -25.35 -9.84
N ALA A 239 3.62 -25.75 -10.02
CA ALA A 239 4.64 -24.93 -10.66
C ALA A 239 4.57 -25.16 -12.18
N ALA A 240 4.21 -24.13 -12.95
CA ALA A 240 4.19 -24.17 -14.41
C ALA A 240 5.37 -23.38 -14.98
N ASP A 241 6.31 -24.08 -15.62
CA ASP A 241 7.49 -23.46 -16.25
C ASP A 241 7.10 -22.49 -17.37
N LEU A 242 7.98 -21.54 -17.68
CA LEU A 242 7.70 -20.49 -18.66
C LEU A 242 7.36 -21.06 -20.06
N ASP A 243 8.09 -22.08 -20.49
CA ASP A 243 7.85 -22.73 -21.78
C ASP A 243 6.49 -23.44 -21.83
N ALA A 244 6.12 -24.13 -20.74
CA ALA A 244 4.80 -24.77 -20.61
C ALA A 244 3.67 -23.74 -20.67
N LEU A 245 3.89 -22.57 -20.07
CA LEU A 245 2.94 -21.47 -20.05
C LEU A 245 2.74 -20.84 -21.45
N LEU A 246 3.84 -20.65 -22.19
CA LEU A 246 3.89 -19.94 -23.47
C LEU A 246 3.85 -20.84 -24.71
N HIS A 247 3.79 -22.16 -24.55
CA HIS A 247 3.79 -23.12 -25.67
C HIS A 247 2.63 -22.88 -26.66
N ARG A 248 2.96 -22.73 -27.95
CA ARG A 248 2.03 -22.44 -29.07
C ARG A 248 1.60 -23.70 -29.80
N ASP A 249 0.34 -23.77 -30.24
CA ASP A 249 -0.14 -24.82 -31.15
C ASP A 249 0.12 -24.49 -32.63
N SER A 250 -0.24 -25.38 -33.56
CA SER A 250 -0.16 -25.17 -35.02
C SER A 250 -0.86 -23.90 -35.53
N ASP A 251 -1.80 -23.35 -34.76
CA ASP A 251 -2.51 -22.10 -35.04
C ASP A 251 -1.88 -20.85 -34.37
N GLY A 252 -0.74 -21.01 -33.68
CA GLY A 252 0.10 -19.90 -33.20
C GLY A 252 -0.23 -19.30 -31.82
N ALA A 253 -1.32 -19.72 -31.15
CA ALA A 253 -1.71 -19.18 -29.84
C ALA A 253 -1.24 -20.04 -28.63
N PRO A 254 -0.77 -19.44 -27.52
CA PRO A 254 -0.39 -20.19 -26.32
C PRO A 254 -1.60 -20.75 -25.55
N LYS A 255 -1.62 -22.07 -25.32
CA LYS A 255 -2.79 -22.77 -24.76
C LYS A 255 -2.95 -22.61 -23.25
N LEU A 256 -1.88 -22.78 -22.46
CA LEU A 256 -2.00 -22.73 -20.99
C LEU A 256 -2.25 -21.31 -20.50
N LEU A 257 -1.50 -20.32 -21.00
CA LEU A 257 -1.72 -18.92 -20.64
C LEU A 257 -3.18 -18.47 -20.90
N ARG A 258 -3.76 -18.84 -22.04
CA ARG A 258 -5.17 -18.53 -22.34
C ARG A 258 -6.12 -19.16 -21.32
N VAL A 259 -5.91 -20.41 -20.92
CA VAL A 259 -6.73 -21.06 -19.88
C VAL A 259 -6.65 -20.34 -18.55
N VAL A 260 -5.43 -19.98 -18.13
CA VAL A 260 -5.22 -19.27 -16.86
C VAL A 260 -5.93 -17.93 -16.88
N LEU A 261 -5.88 -17.21 -18.00
CA LEU A 261 -6.60 -15.96 -18.22
C LEU A 261 -8.13 -16.18 -18.25
N ASP A 262 -8.65 -17.21 -18.89
CA ASP A 262 -10.09 -17.51 -18.88
C ASP A 262 -10.59 -17.92 -17.48
N ASN A 263 -9.70 -18.48 -16.66
CA ASN A 263 -9.97 -18.91 -15.29
C ASN A 263 -9.67 -17.83 -14.23
N ARG A 264 -9.43 -16.56 -14.61
CA ARG A 264 -9.26 -15.43 -13.69
C ARG A 264 -10.27 -15.46 -12.53
N PHE A 265 -9.79 -15.17 -11.31
CA PHE A 265 -10.61 -15.19 -10.08
C PHE A 265 -11.84 -14.28 -10.15
N ALA A 266 -11.74 -13.14 -10.84
CA ALA A 266 -12.84 -12.23 -11.08
C ALA A 266 -13.05 -12.05 -12.58
N ARG A 267 -14.12 -12.65 -13.14
CA ARG A 267 -14.43 -12.56 -14.59
C ARG A 267 -14.67 -11.15 -15.13
N ARG A 268 -14.81 -10.14 -14.26
CA ARG A 268 -14.97 -8.72 -14.63
C ARG A 268 -13.65 -7.94 -14.61
N GLU A 269 -12.55 -8.57 -14.19
CA GLU A 269 -11.22 -7.98 -14.23
C GLU A 269 -10.71 -7.96 -15.68
N ASP A 270 -10.07 -6.86 -16.06
CA ASP A 270 -9.40 -6.72 -17.35
C ASP A 270 -8.26 -7.74 -17.50
N GLU A 271 -8.06 -8.28 -18.71
CA GLU A 271 -7.06 -9.33 -18.93
C GLU A 271 -5.63 -8.83 -18.76
N LEU A 272 -5.35 -7.59 -19.20
CA LEU A 272 -4.03 -6.98 -19.11
C LEU A 272 -3.72 -6.64 -17.64
N ASP A 273 -4.65 -6.03 -16.91
CA ASP A 273 -4.48 -5.75 -15.49
C ASP A 273 -4.20 -7.04 -14.69
N HIS A 274 -4.94 -8.11 -14.98
CA HIS A 274 -4.72 -9.40 -14.35
C HIS A 274 -3.32 -9.96 -14.66
N PHE A 275 -2.91 -9.90 -15.94
CA PHE A 275 -1.60 -10.35 -16.38
C PHE A 275 -0.47 -9.60 -15.68
N LEU A 276 -0.56 -8.27 -15.62
CA LEU A 276 0.42 -7.42 -14.96
C LEU A 276 0.53 -7.76 -13.46
N GLU A 277 -0.59 -7.95 -12.76
CA GLU A 277 -0.61 -8.19 -11.31
C GLU A 277 -0.16 -9.61 -10.92
N HIS A 278 -0.37 -10.62 -11.77
CA HIS A 278 -0.13 -12.03 -11.41
C HIS A 278 1.11 -12.66 -12.06
N PHE A 279 1.68 -12.05 -13.09
CA PHE A 279 2.85 -12.58 -13.80
C PHE A 279 4.03 -11.59 -13.75
N VAL A 280 3.80 -10.33 -14.10
CA VAL A 280 4.87 -9.31 -14.21
C VAL A 280 5.28 -8.77 -12.84
N ARG A 281 4.32 -8.28 -12.05
CA ARG A 281 4.58 -7.66 -10.75
C ARG A 281 5.23 -8.62 -9.74
N PRO A 282 4.81 -9.91 -9.62
CA PRO A 282 5.45 -10.85 -8.71
C PRO A 282 6.93 -11.08 -9.03
N LEU A 283 7.29 -11.24 -10.31
CA LEU A 283 8.69 -11.39 -10.74
C LEU A 283 9.55 -10.20 -10.30
N LEU A 284 9.11 -8.99 -10.64
CA LEU A 284 9.81 -7.75 -10.28
C LEU A 284 9.91 -7.57 -8.77
N ARG A 285 8.84 -7.90 -8.04
CA ARG A 285 8.82 -7.75 -6.59
C ARG A 285 9.72 -8.75 -5.89
N VAL A 286 9.77 -10.00 -6.35
CA VAL A 286 10.71 -11.00 -5.82
C VAL A 286 12.15 -10.56 -6.07
N PHE A 287 12.48 -10.15 -7.30
CA PHE A 287 13.80 -9.60 -7.64
C PHE A 287 14.15 -8.41 -6.74
N ARG A 288 13.24 -7.44 -6.61
CA ARG A 288 13.42 -6.25 -5.79
C ARG A 288 13.63 -6.61 -4.32
N LEU A 289 12.74 -7.39 -3.71
CA LEU A 289 12.81 -7.71 -2.28
C LEU A 289 14.06 -8.54 -1.95
N ALA A 290 14.43 -9.50 -2.80
CA ALA A 290 15.65 -10.27 -2.63
C ALA A 290 16.89 -9.37 -2.61
N LEU A 291 16.99 -8.43 -3.56
CA LEU A 291 18.14 -7.52 -3.65
C LEU A 291 18.11 -6.42 -2.58
N ASP A 292 17.00 -5.68 -2.47
CA ASP A 292 16.86 -4.45 -1.68
C ASP A 292 16.71 -4.71 -0.16
N ALA A 293 16.09 -5.83 0.23
CA ALA A 293 15.83 -6.14 1.65
C ALA A 293 16.74 -7.25 2.21
N HIS A 294 17.26 -8.14 1.36
CA HIS A 294 18.03 -9.31 1.78
C HIS A 294 19.45 -9.40 1.19
N ASP A 295 19.85 -8.45 0.33
CA ASP A 295 21.16 -8.43 -0.32
C ASP A 295 21.46 -9.74 -1.10
N LEU A 296 20.43 -10.27 -1.76
CA LEU A 296 20.48 -11.47 -2.58
C LEU A 296 20.28 -11.13 -4.05
N GLY A 297 21.29 -11.38 -4.88
CA GLY A 297 21.21 -11.29 -6.33
C GLY A 297 20.57 -12.55 -6.92
N MET A 298 19.46 -12.37 -7.64
CA MET A 298 18.76 -13.45 -8.34
C MET A 298 19.09 -13.43 -9.83
N PHE A 299 19.89 -14.40 -10.29
CA PHE A 299 20.30 -14.53 -11.70
C PHE A 299 19.68 -15.75 -12.41
N ALA A 300 18.80 -16.48 -11.71
CA ALA A 300 17.98 -17.60 -12.21
C ALA A 300 16.58 -17.17 -12.68
N LEU A 301 16.32 -15.88 -12.87
CA LEU A 301 15.02 -15.40 -13.37
C LEU A 301 14.87 -15.51 -14.91
N ASP A 302 15.55 -16.49 -15.51
CA ASP A 302 15.46 -16.84 -16.92
C ASP A 302 14.46 -17.99 -17.13
N GLU A 303 14.39 -18.50 -18.37
CA GLU A 303 13.43 -19.53 -18.77
C GLU A 303 13.52 -20.86 -18.00
N THR A 304 14.63 -21.12 -17.31
CA THR A 304 14.90 -22.39 -16.62
C THR A 304 14.82 -22.32 -15.11
N GLY A 305 15.00 -21.13 -14.52
CA GLY A 305 15.17 -21.00 -13.07
C GLY A 305 13.94 -20.52 -12.29
N PHE A 306 12.80 -20.29 -12.96
CA PHE A 306 11.52 -20.08 -12.28
C PHE A 306 10.32 -20.69 -13.01
N ALA A 307 9.24 -20.85 -12.25
CA ALA A 307 7.92 -21.23 -12.71
C ALA A 307 6.85 -20.30 -12.13
N VAL A 308 5.67 -20.27 -12.76
CA VAL A 308 4.49 -19.56 -12.24
C VAL A 308 3.67 -20.51 -11.39
N GLU A 309 3.29 -20.10 -10.18
CA GLU A 309 2.43 -20.92 -9.34
C GLU A 309 0.96 -20.79 -9.75
N LEU A 310 0.34 -21.94 -10.02
CA LEU A 310 -1.08 -22.07 -10.35
C LEU A 310 -1.84 -22.82 -9.26
N SER A 311 -3.08 -22.41 -9.01
CA SER A 311 -3.99 -23.18 -8.18
C SER A 311 -4.38 -24.51 -8.85
N PRO A 312 -4.97 -25.46 -8.11
CA PRO A 312 -5.59 -26.65 -8.69
C PRO A 312 -6.69 -26.35 -9.72
N GLU A 313 -7.21 -25.12 -9.73
CA GLU A 313 -8.18 -24.54 -10.69
C GLU A 313 -7.50 -23.80 -11.88
N LEU A 314 -6.17 -23.95 -12.04
CA LEU A 314 -5.34 -23.31 -13.06
C LEU A 314 -5.49 -21.78 -13.04
N GLN A 315 -5.53 -21.21 -11.84
CA GLN A 315 -5.57 -19.76 -11.63
C GLN A 315 -4.20 -19.31 -11.14
N ALA A 316 -3.64 -18.24 -11.72
CA ALA A 316 -2.37 -17.69 -11.25
C ALA A 316 -2.52 -17.18 -9.81
N THR A 317 -1.73 -17.75 -8.89
CA THR A 317 -1.82 -17.38 -7.46
C THR A 317 -1.26 -15.98 -7.21
N GLY A 318 -0.37 -15.52 -8.09
CA GLY A 318 0.43 -14.30 -7.92
C GLY A 318 1.78 -14.56 -7.25
N ARG A 319 2.21 -15.84 -7.15
CA ARG A 319 3.57 -16.22 -6.77
C ARG A 319 4.35 -16.78 -7.94
N ILE A 320 5.66 -16.53 -7.93
CA ILE A 320 6.63 -17.31 -8.68
C ILE A 320 7.18 -18.42 -7.80
N VAL A 321 7.59 -19.52 -8.42
CA VAL A 321 8.31 -20.62 -7.77
C VAL A 321 9.73 -20.59 -8.31
N VAL A 322 10.70 -20.34 -7.45
CA VAL A 322 12.11 -20.46 -7.83
C VAL A 322 12.45 -21.94 -7.90
N THR A 323 12.89 -22.40 -9.08
CA THR A 323 13.18 -23.80 -9.39
C THR A 323 14.69 -24.06 -9.46
N ASP A 324 15.48 -23.03 -9.72
CA ASP A 324 16.94 -23.06 -9.68
C ASP A 324 17.52 -21.99 -8.73
N HIS A 325 18.52 -22.39 -7.96
CA HIS A 325 19.20 -21.60 -6.94
C HIS A 325 20.70 -21.42 -7.21
N GLU A 326 21.29 -22.13 -8.19
CA GLU A 326 22.73 -22.05 -8.47
C GLU A 326 23.16 -20.62 -8.81
N ARG A 327 22.18 -19.78 -9.14
CA ARG A 327 22.31 -18.40 -9.55
C ARG A 327 21.76 -17.41 -8.51
N ILE A 328 21.67 -17.82 -7.24
CA ILE A 328 21.36 -16.91 -6.12
C ILE A 328 22.65 -16.64 -5.35
N VAL A 329 23.12 -15.39 -5.41
CA VAL A 329 24.38 -14.97 -4.78
C VAL A 329 24.09 -13.95 -3.68
N ALA A 330 24.77 -14.08 -2.55
CA ALA A 330 24.69 -13.08 -1.48
C ALA A 330 25.73 -11.98 -1.69
N ALA A 331 25.36 -10.74 -1.40
CA ALA A 331 26.17 -9.55 -1.63
C ALA A 331 26.70 -9.46 -3.08
N PRO A 332 25.78 -9.41 -4.07
CA PRO A 332 26.16 -9.47 -5.48
C PRO A 332 26.92 -8.21 -5.92
N SER A 333 27.90 -8.39 -6.81
CA SER A 333 28.58 -7.30 -7.49
C SER A 333 27.69 -6.64 -8.55
N ARG A 334 28.03 -5.41 -8.96
CA ARG A 334 27.33 -4.68 -10.04
C ARG A 334 27.28 -5.47 -11.36
N SER A 335 28.36 -6.18 -11.70
CA SER A 335 28.42 -7.02 -12.90
C SER A 335 27.46 -8.22 -12.85
N GLU A 336 27.33 -8.83 -11.68
CA GLU A 336 26.39 -9.94 -11.48
C GLU A 336 24.94 -9.44 -11.52
N VAL A 337 24.65 -8.30 -10.86
CA VAL A 337 23.33 -7.63 -10.94
C VAL A 337 22.98 -7.29 -12.38
N THR A 338 23.91 -6.74 -13.16
CA THR A 338 23.70 -6.45 -14.59
C THR A 338 23.29 -7.69 -15.38
N THR A 339 23.90 -8.85 -15.06
CA THR A 339 23.58 -10.14 -15.69
C THR A 339 22.17 -10.59 -15.32
N GLY A 340 21.80 -10.52 -14.03
CA GLY A 340 20.45 -10.79 -13.55
C GLY A 340 19.39 -9.92 -14.19
N VAL A 341 19.66 -8.63 -14.33
CA VAL A 341 18.73 -7.68 -14.94
C VAL A 341 18.47 -8.02 -16.40
N ARG A 342 19.49 -8.37 -17.18
CA ARG A 342 19.29 -8.77 -18.58
C ARG A 342 18.43 -10.03 -18.69
N ALA A 343 18.63 -11.01 -17.81
CA ALA A 343 17.80 -12.21 -17.74
C ALA A 343 16.34 -11.86 -17.38
N LEU A 344 16.13 -11.02 -16.36
CA LEU A 344 14.81 -10.58 -15.95
C LEU A 344 14.06 -9.84 -17.07
N VAL A 345 14.72 -8.88 -17.74
CA VAL A 345 14.09 -8.11 -18.83
C VAL A 345 13.73 -9.01 -20.01
N SER A 346 14.63 -9.93 -20.39
CA SER A 346 14.35 -10.92 -21.43
C SER A 346 13.11 -11.76 -21.09
N THR A 347 12.99 -12.24 -19.85
CA THR A 347 11.81 -12.96 -19.36
C THR A 347 10.53 -12.12 -19.43
N LEU A 348 10.59 -10.85 -19.01
CA LEU A 348 9.43 -9.95 -19.04
C LEU A 348 8.99 -9.64 -20.47
N GLU A 349 9.92 -9.45 -21.40
CA GLU A 349 9.65 -9.27 -22.82
C GLU A 349 8.95 -10.50 -23.39
N ARG A 350 9.46 -11.70 -23.10
CA ARG A 350 8.87 -12.97 -23.58
C ARG A 350 7.47 -13.20 -23.04
N LEU A 351 7.23 -12.93 -21.75
CA LEU A 351 5.89 -12.95 -21.15
C LEU A 351 4.96 -11.94 -21.83
N GLY A 352 5.44 -10.71 -22.06
CA GLY A 352 4.69 -9.65 -22.73
C GLY A 352 4.32 -10.02 -24.16
N GLU A 353 5.25 -10.57 -24.93
CA GLU A 353 5.01 -11.08 -26.29
C GLU A 353 4.04 -12.25 -26.31
N GLY A 354 4.19 -13.18 -25.37
CA GLY A 354 3.29 -14.32 -25.20
C GLY A 354 1.84 -13.90 -24.90
N PHE A 355 1.65 -12.90 -24.04
CA PHE A 355 0.35 -12.30 -23.77
C PHE A 355 -0.18 -11.51 -24.98
N ALA A 356 0.67 -10.69 -25.62
CA ALA A 356 0.26 -9.88 -26.75
C ALA A 356 -0.15 -10.75 -27.95
N ALA A 357 0.46 -11.92 -28.16
CA ALA A 357 0.07 -12.88 -29.19
C ALA A 357 -1.33 -13.49 -28.98
N LEU A 358 -1.88 -13.43 -27.76
CA LEU A 358 -3.27 -13.82 -27.48
C LEU A 358 -4.27 -12.72 -27.86
N ARG A 359 -3.79 -11.51 -28.14
CA ARG A 359 -4.57 -10.35 -28.56
C ARG A 359 -4.28 -10.08 -30.05
N ALA A 360 -5.17 -9.38 -30.74
CA ALA A 360 -4.91 -8.94 -32.11
C ALA A 360 -3.64 -8.04 -32.17
N ASP A 361 -2.91 -8.08 -33.29
CA ASP A 361 -1.55 -7.51 -33.42
C ASP A 361 -1.39 -6.03 -33.01
N ASP A 362 -2.47 -5.24 -33.03
CA ASP A 362 -2.47 -3.81 -32.67
C ASP A 362 -2.15 -3.51 -31.18
N HIS A 363 -2.08 -4.52 -30.30
CA HIS A 363 -1.95 -4.32 -28.85
C HIS A 363 -0.53 -4.53 -28.29
N ARG A 364 0.46 -4.93 -29.11
CA ARG A 364 1.83 -5.22 -28.61
C ARG A 364 2.47 -4.02 -27.93
N ARG A 365 2.29 -2.82 -28.49
CA ARG A 365 2.84 -1.58 -27.94
C ARG A 365 2.21 -1.25 -26.58
N GLU A 366 0.89 -1.40 -26.47
CA GLU A 366 0.14 -1.17 -25.22
C GLU A 366 0.62 -2.10 -24.10
N VAL A 367 0.77 -3.40 -24.37
CA VAL A 367 1.26 -4.38 -23.40
C VAL A 367 2.68 -4.01 -22.94
N ARG A 368 3.57 -3.70 -23.89
CA ARG A 368 4.95 -3.30 -23.59
C ARG A 368 5.01 -2.05 -22.72
N ASP A 369 4.26 -1.00 -23.09
CA ASP A 369 4.21 0.25 -22.34
C ASP A 369 3.63 0.03 -20.92
N ALA A 370 2.68 -0.90 -20.77
CA ALA A 370 2.15 -1.27 -19.46
C ALA A 370 3.16 -2.07 -18.60
N VAL A 371 3.94 -2.97 -19.19
CA VAL A 371 5.04 -3.68 -18.50
C VAL A 371 6.10 -2.69 -18.01
N TRP A 372 6.54 -1.76 -18.86
CA TRP A 372 7.50 -0.72 -18.47
C TRP A 372 6.97 0.17 -17.35
N ARG A 373 5.66 0.44 -17.32
CA ARG A 373 5.03 1.16 -16.21
C ARG A 373 5.14 0.39 -14.89
N VAL A 374 4.87 -0.92 -14.90
CA VAL A 374 5.02 -1.76 -13.69
C VAL A 374 6.48 -1.83 -13.23
N ILE A 375 7.44 -1.87 -14.16
CA ILE A 375 8.86 -1.79 -13.85
C ILE A 375 9.19 -0.48 -13.13
N ALA A 376 8.75 0.66 -13.68
CA ALA A 376 8.95 1.97 -13.06
C ALA A 376 8.32 2.05 -11.65
N GLU A 377 7.12 1.47 -11.46
CA GLU A 377 6.45 1.40 -10.17
C GLU A 377 7.21 0.54 -9.16
N GLU A 378 7.65 -0.66 -9.54
CA GLU A 378 8.33 -1.60 -8.64
C GLU A 378 9.79 -1.22 -8.35
N LEU A 379 10.46 -0.46 -9.21
CA LEU A 379 11.84 0.01 -8.98
C LEU A 379 11.91 1.43 -8.40
N ARG A 380 10.77 1.99 -7.97
CA ARG A 380 10.73 3.26 -7.27
C ARG A 380 11.09 3.14 -5.79
N TYR A 381 11.84 4.11 -5.28
CA TYR A 381 12.21 4.26 -3.87
C TYR A 381 13.02 3.08 -3.34
N LEU A 382 14.03 2.66 -4.11
CA LEU A 382 15.01 1.67 -3.69
C LEU A 382 15.93 2.24 -2.61
N ALA A 383 16.57 1.37 -1.83
CA ALA A 383 17.67 1.80 -0.98
C ALA A 383 18.83 2.35 -1.84
N PRO A 384 19.60 3.34 -1.35
CA PRO A 384 20.67 3.96 -2.15
C PRO A 384 21.68 2.96 -2.71
N HIS A 385 22.06 1.94 -1.92
CA HIS A 385 22.99 0.89 -2.37
C HIS A 385 22.41 0.05 -3.52
N THR A 386 21.12 -0.31 -3.46
CA THR A 386 20.42 -1.04 -4.52
C THR A 386 20.33 -0.22 -5.80
N ALA A 387 20.03 1.08 -5.68
CA ALA A 387 20.00 1.98 -6.83
C ALA A 387 21.39 2.12 -7.48
N ASP A 388 22.46 2.17 -6.67
CA ASP A 388 23.84 2.15 -7.19
C ASP A 388 24.20 0.83 -7.89
N LEU A 389 23.76 -0.32 -7.36
CA LEU A 389 23.92 -1.62 -8.03
C LEU A 389 23.18 -1.71 -9.38
N LEU A 390 22.08 -0.97 -9.52
CA LEU A 390 21.31 -0.86 -10.76
C LEU A 390 21.74 0.33 -11.63
N SER A 391 22.79 1.07 -11.26
CA SER A 391 23.36 2.13 -12.09
C SER A 391 24.30 1.58 -13.18
N GLY A 392 24.59 2.39 -14.21
CA GLY A 392 25.47 2.02 -15.33
C GLY A 392 24.74 1.33 -16.49
N GLU A 393 25.48 0.95 -17.54
CA GLU A 393 24.93 0.48 -18.82
C GLU A 393 24.13 -0.84 -18.74
N GLN A 394 22.87 -0.74 -18.34
CA GLN A 394 21.96 -1.88 -18.22
C GLN A 394 20.48 -1.47 -18.44
N PRO A 395 19.60 -2.39 -18.89
CA PRO A 395 18.23 -2.07 -19.33
C PRO A 395 17.32 -1.33 -18.32
N LEU A 396 17.50 -1.58 -17.02
CA LEU A 396 16.68 -1.03 -15.95
C LEU A 396 17.23 0.27 -15.35
N GLN A 397 18.35 0.81 -15.84
CA GLN A 397 19.05 1.94 -15.21
C GLN A 397 18.14 3.18 -15.08
N ASN A 398 17.28 3.40 -16.09
CA ASN A 398 16.37 4.55 -16.16
C ASN A 398 15.16 4.43 -15.22
N TYR A 399 14.96 3.26 -14.61
CA TYR A 399 13.86 2.99 -13.69
C TYR A 399 14.33 2.87 -12.23
N ALA A 400 15.63 2.70 -12.01
CA ALA A 400 16.22 2.64 -10.67
C ALA A 400 16.11 4.03 -10.02
N HIS A 401 15.18 4.17 -9.09
CA HIS A 401 14.90 5.44 -8.45
C HIS A 401 15.08 5.34 -6.93
N THR A 402 15.82 6.27 -6.35
CA THR A 402 16.05 6.36 -4.90
C THR A 402 15.85 7.79 -4.41
N VAL A 403 15.35 7.91 -3.19
CA VAL A 403 15.32 9.18 -2.44
C VAL A 403 16.10 8.93 -1.15
N PRO A 404 17.24 9.61 -0.94
CA PRO A 404 18.02 9.47 0.28
C PRO A 404 17.20 9.85 1.53
N GLU A 405 17.42 9.16 2.65
CA GLU A 405 16.75 9.48 3.92
C GLU A 405 17.10 10.89 4.41
N SER A 406 18.32 11.37 4.14
CA SER A 406 18.72 12.75 4.42
C SER A 406 17.83 13.76 3.69
N GLN A 407 17.63 13.59 2.38
CA GLN A 407 16.74 14.46 1.59
C GLN A 407 15.29 14.40 2.08
N ASP A 408 14.75 13.20 2.30
CA ASP A 408 13.39 13.02 2.79
C ASP A 408 13.15 13.74 4.12
N ASN A 409 14.10 13.64 5.05
CA ASN A 409 14.05 14.33 6.34
C ASN A 409 14.08 15.86 6.18
N VAL A 410 14.86 16.39 5.23
CA VAL A 410 14.96 17.84 4.97
C VAL A 410 13.63 18.38 4.44
N LEU A 411 13.06 17.75 3.41
CA LEU A 411 11.80 18.18 2.83
C LEU A 411 10.64 18.05 3.84
N LYS A 412 10.61 16.98 4.63
CA LYS A 412 9.64 16.83 5.74
C LYS A 412 9.81 17.89 6.81
N ALA A 413 11.05 18.24 7.17
CA ALA A 413 11.31 19.32 8.14
C ALA A 413 10.86 20.69 7.62
N VAL A 414 10.94 20.96 6.30
CA VAL A 414 10.37 22.18 5.70
C VAL A 414 8.85 22.16 5.82
N LEU A 415 8.19 21.06 5.46
CA LEU A 415 6.74 20.93 5.57
C LEU A 415 6.27 21.06 7.04
N ASP A 416 7.00 20.48 8.00
CA ASP A 416 6.70 20.60 9.43
C ASP A 416 6.78 22.06 9.91
N ARG A 417 7.79 22.82 9.46
CA ARG A 417 7.87 24.27 9.75
C ARG A 417 6.68 25.04 9.17
N VAL A 418 6.29 24.74 7.92
CA VAL A 418 5.10 25.34 7.30
C VAL A 418 3.85 25.00 8.12
N GLN A 419 3.65 23.74 8.48
CA GLN A 419 2.51 23.32 9.29
C GLN A 419 2.50 23.97 10.67
N GLN A 420 3.67 24.13 11.30
CA GLN A 420 3.79 24.81 12.59
C GLN A 420 3.38 26.29 12.46
N GLY A 421 3.91 27.02 11.48
CA GLY A 421 3.52 28.41 11.22
C GLY A 421 2.02 28.54 10.93
N THR A 422 1.45 27.63 10.13
CA THR A 422 0.00 27.58 9.87
C THR A 422 -0.79 27.30 11.15
N ARG A 423 -0.33 26.40 12.03
CA ARG A 423 -0.96 26.13 13.33
C ARG A 423 -0.90 27.36 14.23
N GLU A 424 0.22 28.06 14.27
CA GLU A 424 0.37 29.30 15.05
C GLU A 424 -0.59 30.39 14.57
N ARG A 425 -0.78 30.55 13.26
CA ARG A 425 -1.79 31.46 12.69
C ARG A 425 -3.22 31.14 13.13
N ARG A 426 -3.56 29.86 13.32
CA ARG A 426 -4.89 29.47 13.87
C ARG A 426 -5.09 30.01 15.28
N TRP A 427 -4.03 30.17 16.06
CA TRP A 427 -4.07 30.73 17.42
C TRP A 427 -3.84 32.24 17.45
N ASN A 428 -3.17 32.79 16.43
CA ASN A 428 -2.88 34.20 16.27
C ASN A 428 -3.15 34.64 14.82
N PRO A 429 -4.36 35.13 14.50
CA PRO A 429 -4.71 35.55 13.14
C PRO A 429 -3.83 36.67 12.56
N ARG A 430 -3.04 37.37 13.39
CA ARG A 430 -2.08 38.41 12.97
C ARG A 430 -0.70 37.85 12.59
N ALA A 431 -0.44 36.57 12.83
CA ALA A 431 0.81 35.94 12.43
C ALA A 431 0.92 35.86 10.90
N ARG A 432 2.15 36.05 10.39
CA ARG A 432 2.48 36.05 8.96
C ARG A 432 2.31 34.65 8.36
N THR A 433 2.04 34.58 7.06
CA THR A 433 1.85 33.30 6.35
C THR A 433 3.20 32.63 6.12
N PRO A 434 3.39 31.36 6.53
CA PRO A 434 4.65 30.66 6.26
C PRO A 434 4.88 30.51 4.76
N ALA A 435 6.11 30.71 4.31
CA ALA A 435 6.49 30.68 2.91
C ALA A 435 7.80 29.91 2.66
N VAL A 436 7.88 29.25 1.52
CA VAL A 436 9.07 28.57 1.01
C VAL A 436 9.54 29.28 -0.25
N VAL A 437 10.83 29.63 -0.30
CA VAL A 437 11.44 30.26 -1.46
C VAL A 437 12.23 29.23 -2.25
N ILE A 438 12.03 29.17 -3.57
CA ILE A 438 12.71 28.24 -4.47
C ILE A 438 13.38 29.02 -5.59
N ASP A 439 14.70 28.93 -5.75
CA ASP A 439 15.35 29.44 -6.96
C ASP A 439 14.91 28.63 -8.19
N VAL A 440 14.81 29.29 -9.33
CA VAL A 440 14.39 28.66 -10.58
C VAL A 440 15.57 28.02 -11.29
N ASP A 441 16.72 28.68 -11.37
CA ASP A 441 17.83 28.25 -12.21
C ASP A 441 18.67 27.20 -11.47
N LEU A 442 18.88 26.01 -12.06
CA LEU A 442 19.59 24.88 -11.40
C LEU A 442 18.97 24.40 -10.08
N CYS A 443 17.73 24.81 -9.80
CA CYS A 443 16.97 24.43 -8.62
C CYS A 443 15.60 23.88 -9.01
N GLY A 444 14.64 24.77 -9.31
CA GLY A 444 13.33 24.39 -9.81
C GLY A 444 13.35 23.88 -11.26
N LEU A 445 14.22 24.45 -12.10
CA LEU A 445 14.41 24.08 -13.50
C LEU A 445 15.84 23.61 -13.78
N ILE A 446 15.96 22.53 -14.54
CA ILE A 446 17.20 21.88 -14.95
C ILE A 446 17.41 22.14 -16.46
N PRO A 447 18.36 23.00 -16.85
CA PRO A 447 18.58 23.38 -18.23
C PRO A 447 19.49 22.39 -18.98
N LEU A 448 19.25 21.09 -18.85
CA LEU A 448 20.15 20.02 -19.33
C LEU A 448 20.36 20.08 -20.85
N GLN A 449 19.28 20.23 -21.62
CA GLN A 449 19.37 20.36 -23.07
C GLN A 449 20.20 21.60 -23.47
N ARG A 450 20.02 22.73 -22.78
CA ARG A 450 20.82 23.94 -23.05
C ARG A 450 22.28 23.78 -22.70
N ILE A 451 22.59 23.07 -21.61
CA ILE A 451 23.97 22.74 -21.21
C ILE A 451 24.62 21.87 -22.29
N THR A 452 23.95 20.81 -22.73
CA THR A 452 24.50 19.87 -23.73
C THR A 452 24.67 20.55 -25.10
N ASP A 453 23.73 21.40 -25.52
CA ASP A 453 23.84 22.15 -26.77
C ASP A 453 24.95 23.20 -26.71
N ALA A 454 25.12 23.89 -25.58
CA ALA A 454 26.23 24.81 -25.37
C ALA A 454 27.59 24.08 -25.40
N ALA A 455 27.71 22.93 -24.73
CA ALA A 455 28.91 22.09 -24.77
C ALA A 455 29.26 21.66 -26.21
N ARG A 456 28.27 21.16 -26.97
CA ARG A 456 28.43 20.80 -28.39
C ARG A 456 28.91 21.98 -29.23
N SER A 457 28.35 23.16 -29.01
CA SER A 457 28.69 24.35 -29.80
C SER A 457 30.14 24.81 -29.62
N VAL A 458 30.77 24.47 -28.49
CA VAL A 458 32.16 24.85 -28.19
C VAL A 458 33.16 23.70 -28.43
N SER A 459 32.72 22.56 -28.97
CA SER A 459 33.57 21.39 -29.24
C SER A 459 34.56 21.56 -30.40
N GLY A 460 34.44 22.62 -31.20
CA GLY A 460 35.22 22.81 -32.43
C GLY A 460 36.73 23.05 -32.23
N PRO A 461 37.52 23.02 -33.34
CA PRO A 461 38.97 23.24 -33.34
C PRO A 461 39.40 24.55 -32.67
N ARG A 462 40.45 24.50 -31.85
CA ARG A 462 41.03 25.67 -31.16
C ARG A 462 42.52 25.46 -30.82
N PRO A 463 43.26 26.52 -30.45
CA PRO A 463 44.62 26.35 -29.91
C PRO A 463 44.64 25.30 -28.78
N GLY A 464 45.57 24.35 -28.86
CA GLY A 464 45.66 23.22 -27.92
C GLY A 464 44.77 22.01 -28.22
N ALA A 465 43.78 22.13 -29.12
CA ALA A 465 42.91 21.05 -29.58
C ALA A 465 42.53 21.24 -31.07
N PRO A 466 43.46 21.04 -32.03
CA PRO A 466 43.23 21.32 -33.45
C PRO A 466 42.18 20.41 -34.11
N GLY A 467 41.91 19.23 -33.54
CA GLY A 467 40.81 18.35 -33.95
C GLY A 467 39.47 18.64 -33.25
N GLY A 468 39.41 19.65 -32.39
CA GLY A 468 38.31 19.86 -31.46
C GLY A 468 38.42 19.02 -30.18
N ILE A 469 37.50 19.24 -29.25
CA ILE A 469 37.37 18.51 -27.99
C ILE A 469 36.21 17.52 -28.17
N LEU A 470 36.55 16.27 -28.53
CA LEU A 470 35.58 15.26 -28.95
C LEU A 470 34.54 14.94 -27.87
N GLU A 471 34.93 15.00 -26.61
CA GLU A 471 34.07 14.74 -25.46
C GLU A 471 32.95 15.79 -25.34
N LEU A 472 33.22 17.04 -25.72
CA LEU A 472 32.21 18.10 -25.75
C LEU A 472 31.24 17.91 -26.94
N ALA A 473 31.63 17.20 -28.00
CA ALA A 473 30.74 16.86 -29.11
C ALA A 473 29.75 15.74 -28.72
N GLY A 474 30.12 14.87 -27.77
CA GLY A 474 29.26 13.85 -27.18
C GLY A 474 29.11 14.01 -25.66
N PRO A 475 28.40 15.05 -25.16
CA PRO A 475 28.37 15.37 -23.73
C PRO A 475 27.88 14.23 -22.82
N ALA A 476 27.11 13.27 -23.36
CA ALA A 476 26.64 12.11 -22.61
C ALA A 476 27.77 11.17 -22.14
N ALA A 477 28.96 11.28 -22.73
CA ALA A 477 30.14 10.51 -22.32
C ALA A 477 30.95 11.19 -21.21
N LEU A 478 30.61 12.43 -20.84
CA LEU A 478 31.30 13.14 -19.77
C LEU A 478 30.82 12.66 -18.40
N PRO A 479 31.72 12.49 -17.41
CA PRO A 479 31.33 12.08 -16.06
C PRO A 479 30.54 13.19 -15.34
N VAL A 480 30.78 14.46 -15.68
CA VAL A 480 30.05 15.62 -15.20
C VAL A 480 29.88 16.66 -16.31
N LEU A 481 28.78 17.42 -16.27
CA LEU A 481 28.48 18.49 -17.23
C LEU A 481 28.77 19.88 -16.64
N PRO A 482 29.24 20.85 -17.45
CA PRO A 482 29.51 22.20 -16.99
C PRO A 482 28.21 22.94 -16.64
N THR A 483 28.29 23.91 -15.72
CA THR A 483 27.18 24.83 -15.43
C THR A 483 27.60 26.29 -15.63
N HIS A 484 26.65 27.21 -15.45
CA HIS A 484 26.92 28.64 -15.59
C HIS A 484 27.55 29.27 -14.33
N LEU A 485 27.66 28.50 -13.24
CA LEU A 485 28.24 28.96 -11.98
C LEU A 485 29.76 29.10 -12.10
N PRO A 486 30.38 30.16 -11.55
CA PRO A 486 31.82 30.35 -11.67
C PRO A 486 32.68 29.21 -11.11
N GLY A 487 32.34 28.68 -9.93
CA GLY A 487 33.14 27.64 -9.26
C GLY A 487 33.00 26.24 -9.87
N SER A 488 31.98 25.98 -10.69
CA SER A 488 31.74 24.65 -11.27
C SER A 488 32.59 24.37 -12.51
N TRP A 489 33.10 25.40 -13.18
CA TRP A 489 33.85 25.22 -14.44
C TRP A 489 35.21 24.57 -14.23
N GLU A 490 35.99 25.03 -13.25
CA GLU A 490 37.30 24.44 -12.92
C GLU A 490 37.14 22.96 -12.49
N ARG A 491 36.09 22.69 -11.71
CA ARG A 491 35.73 21.34 -11.31
C ARG A 491 35.35 20.47 -12.49
N PHE A 492 34.52 20.97 -13.41
CA PHE A 492 34.17 20.29 -14.65
C PHE A 492 35.43 19.86 -15.42
N VAL A 493 36.37 20.78 -15.64
CA VAL A 493 37.62 20.51 -16.39
C VAL A 493 38.47 19.44 -15.69
N ARG A 494 38.53 19.48 -14.36
CA ARG A 494 39.27 18.51 -13.54
C ARG A 494 38.62 17.13 -13.55
N GLU A 495 37.33 17.03 -13.23
CA GLU A 495 36.62 15.74 -13.07
C GLU A 495 36.36 15.03 -14.39
N SER A 496 36.27 15.79 -15.50
CA SER A 496 36.20 15.21 -16.84
C SER A 496 37.55 14.72 -17.38
N GLY A 497 38.66 15.00 -16.67
CA GLY A 497 40.02 14.69 -17.13
C GLY A 497 40.47 15.52 -18.35
N LEU A 498 39.67 16.50 -18.76
CA LEU A 498 39.94 17.28 -19.97
C LEU A 498 41.16 18.19 -19.83
N GLY A 499 41.41 18.73 -18.62
CA GLY A 499 42.58 19.57 -18.36
C GLY A 499 43.90 18.83 -18.59
N GLU A 500 43.96 17.55 -18.22
CA GLU A 500 45.14 16.70 -18.45
C GLU A 500 45.28 16.29 -19.92
N ARG A 501 44.15 16.03 -20.59
CA ARG A 501 44.12 15.60 -21.99
C ARG A 501 44.42 16.74 -22.97
N TYR A 502 44.02 17.96 -22.64
CA TYR A 502 44.20 19.16 -23.46
C TYR A 502 44.86 20.30 -22.65
N PRO A 503 46.13 20.14 -22.23
CA PRO A 503 46.79 21.08 -21.31
C PRO A 503 47.11 22.45 -21.93
N ALA A 504 47.05 22.57 -23.26
CA ALA A 504 47.32 23.80 -24.00
C ALA A 504 46.05 24.57 -24.41
N VAL A 505 44.86 24.10 -24.00
CA VAL A 505 43.59 24.80 -24.23
C VAL A 505 43.42 25.90 -23.18
N ASP A 506 43.04 27.11 -23.62
CA ASP A 506 42.59 28.17 -22.73
C ASP A 506 41.17 27.87 -22.23
N TRP A 507 41.10 27.34 -21.00
CA TRP A 507 39.85 26.93 -20.37
C TRP A 507 38.96 28.12 -19.96
N ASP A 508 39.53 29.31 -19.73
CA ASP A 508 38.78 30.52 -19.39
C ASP A 508 38.14 31.14 -20.63
N GLU A 509 38.86 31.16 -21.76
CA GLU A 509 38.29 31.57 -23.05
C GLU A 509 37.14 30.64 -23.46
N LEU A 510 37.36 29.32 -23.34
CA LEU A 510 36.33 28.30 -23.61
C LEU A 510 35.11 28.46 -22.69
N ARG A 511 35.32 28.79 -21.41
CA ARG A 511 34.21 29.12 -20.49
C ARG A 511 33.41 30.31 -21.00
N GLY A 512 34.08 31.35 -21.48
CA GLY A 512 33.45 32.52 -22.08
C GLY A 512 32.59 32.16 -23.29
N ASP A 513 33.09 31.29 -24.18
CA ASP A 513 32.32 30.77 -25.32
C ASP A 513 31.09 29.97 -24.86
N PHE A 514 31.28 29.07 -23.89
CA PHE A 514 30.21 28.25 -23.35
C PHE A 514 29.11 29.10 -22.73
N LEU A 515 29.48 30.09 -21.91
CA LEU A 515 28.53 31.02 -21.30
C LEU A 515 27.77 31.82 -22.37
N ARG A 516 28.45 32.30 -23.42
CA ARG A 516 27.77 32.97 -24.55
C ARG A 516 26.78 32.04 -25.25
N ALA A 517 27.15 30.79 -25.50
CA ALA A 517 26.27 29.81 -26.13
C ALA A 517 25.07 29.45 -25.22
N PHE A 518 25.30 29.19 -23.94
CA PHE A 518 24.27 28.89 -22.94
C PHE A 518 23.32 30.07 -22.70
N GLN A 519 23.85 31.30 -22.70
CA GLN A 519 23.09 32.54 -22.54
C GLN A 519 22.50 33.08 -23.86
N SER A 520 22.85 32.50 -25.01
CA SER A 520 22.16 32.75 -26.28
C SER A 520 20.74 32.16 -26.15
N ARG A 521 19.80 33.01 -25.75
CA ARG A 521 18.43 32.65 -25.32
C ARG A 521 17.37 33.05 -26.38
N PRO A 522 17.23 32.34 -27.52
CA PRO A 522 15.95 32.30 -28.21
C PRO A 522 14.87 31.87 -27.22
N ARG A 523 13.68 32.49 -27.29
CA ARG A 523 12.55 32.18 -26.39
C ARG A 523 12.23 30.68 -26.40
N GLU A 524 12.41 30.04 -27.56
CA GLU A 524 12.16 28.63 -27.82
C GLU A 524 13.07 27.70 -27.00
N ARG A 525 14.33 28.09 -26.73
CA ARG A 525 15.28 27.25 -25.99
C ARG A 525 15.01 27.22 -24.48
N LEU A 526 14.25 28.16 -23.92
CA LEU A 526 13.87 28.11 -22.51
C LEU A 526 12.76 27.08 -22.26
N ARG A 527 12.00 26.70 -23.29
CA ARG A 527 10.98 25.64 -23.20
C ARG A 527 11.56 24.23 -23.09
N THR A 528 12.86 24.08 -23.34
CA THR A 528 13.56 22.80 -23.17
C THR A 528 14.13 22.62 -21.76
N ASP A 529 13.90 23.58 -20.85
CA ASP A 529 14.26 23.40 -19.45
C ASP A 529 13.31 22.38 -18.82
N GLU A 530 13.87 21.38 -18.14
CA GLU A 530 13.08 20.35 -17.46
C GLU A 530 12.79 20.79 -16.03
N VAL A 531 11.64 20.42 -15.48
CA VAL A 531 11.32 20.68 -14.07
C VAL A 531 12.00 19.65 -13.19
N ASN A 532 12.61 20.10 -12.09
CA ASN A 532 13.24 19.21 -11.13
C ASN A 532 12.22 18.22 -10.54
N ALA A 533 12.62 16.95 -10.45
CA ALA A 533 11.74 15.87 -10.06
C ALA A 533 11.07 16.15 -8.70
N GLY A 534 9.76 15.90 -8.61
CA GLY A 534 8.97 16.13 -7.40
C GLY A 534 8.59 17.58 -7.11
N LEU A 535 9.07 18.57 -7.87
CA LEU A 535 8.85 19.99 -7.56
C LEU A 535 7.36 20.33 -7.44
N ALA A 536 6.57 19.94 -8.44
CA ALA A 536 5.15 20.22 -8.44
C ALA A 536 4.49 19.65 -7.18
N ARG A 537 4.73 18.38 -6.86
CA ARG A 537 4.17 17.75 -5.67
C ARG A 537 4.57 18.45 -4.39
N PHE A 538 5.83 18.84 -4.25
CA PHE A 538 6.31 19.58 -3.08
C PHE A 538 5.63 20.96 -2.95
N VAL A 539 5.40 21.66 -4.05
CA VAL A 539 4.64 22.93 -4.05
C VAL A 539 3.21 22.70 -3.56
N TRP A 540 2.54 21.66 -4.06
CA TRP A 540 1.21 21.29 -3.59
C TRP A 540 1.22 20.92 -2.09
N ASP A 541 2.21 20.16 -1.63
CA ASP A 541 2.35 19.80 -0.20
C ASP A 541 2.52 21.04 0.69
N VAL A 542 3.27 22.06 0.26
CA VAL A 542 3.42 23.34 0.97
C VAL A 542 2.09 24.11 1.02
N GLN A 543 1.37 24.17 -0.10
CA GLN A 543 0.07 24.86 -0.19
C GLN A 543 -1.02 24.15 0.63
N ASP A 544 -1.06 22.82 0.59
CA ASP A 544 -1.95 21.98 1.40
C ASP A 544 -1.67 22.15 2.90
N ALA A 545 -0.39 22.32 3.27
CA ALA A 545 0.03 22.66 4.63
C ALA A 545 -0.34 24.10 5.06
N GLY A 546 -0.93 24.91 4.17
CA GLY A 546 -1.35 26.29 4.41
C GLY A 546 -0.26 27.34 4.23
N GLY A 547 0.88 26.95 3.64
CA GLY A 547 1.97 27.86 3.28
C GLY A 547 1.86 28.38 1.85
N ARG A 548 2.84 29.22 1.47
CA ARG A 548 2.98 29.74 0.10
C ARG A 548 4.35 29.38 -0.47
N VAL A 549 4.43 29.20 -1.78
CA VAL A 549 5.71 29.05 -2.50
C VAL A 549 5.98 30.30 -3.34
N VAL A 550 7.21 30.80 -3.27
CA VAL A 550 7.69 31.92 -4.08
C VAL A 550 8.91 31.47 -4.88
N PHE A 551 8.83 31.59 -6.19
CA PHE A 551 9.92 31.28 -7.11
C PHE A 551 10.78 32.51 -7.34
N CYS A 552 12.09 32.40 -7.16
CA CYS A 552 13.04 33.48 -7.42
C CYS A 552 13.88 33.17 -8.65
N THR A 553 14.17 34.17 -9.47
CA THR A 553 15.07 33.99 -10.62
C THR A 553 15.86 35.25 -10.94
N ALA A 554 17.11 35.08 -11.39
CA ALA A 554 17.93 36.15 -11.97
C ALA A 554 17.69 36.32 -13.49
N ARG A 555 16.74 35.58 -14.09
CA ARG A 555 16.33 35.77 -15.49
C ARG A 555 15.78 37.18 -15.69
N LYS A 556 15.99 37.73 -16.90
CA LYS A 556 15.40 39.03 -17.27
C LYS A 556 13.87 38.94 -17.27
N GLU A 557 13.21 40.01 -16.81
CA GLU A 557 11.73 40.12 -16.71
C GLU A 557 10.99 39.67 -17.98
N ARG A 558 11.54 39.94 -19.17
CA ARG A 558 10.98 39.52 -20.47
C ARG A 558 10.80 37.99 -20.65
N PHE A 559 11.38 37.19 -19.76
CA PHE A 559 11.31 35.72 -19.76
C PHE A 559 10.38 35.16 -18.66
N ARG A 560 9.72 36.02 -17.87
CA ARG A 560 8.76 35.63 -16.84
C ARG A 560 7.69 34.68 -17.42
N GLU A 561 7.00 35.14 -18.45
CA GLU A 561 5.88 34.43 -19.10
C GLU A 561 6.27 33.00 -19.51
N ILE A 562 7.42 32.82 -20.17
CA ILE A 562 7.88 31.48 -20.59
C ILE A 562 8.25 30.60 -19.39
N THR A 563 8.80 31.19 -18.33
CA THR A 563 9.14 30.42 -17.12
C THR A 563 7.88 29.98 -16.40
N GLU A 564 6.86 30.84 -16.33
CA GLU A 564 5.53 30.52 -15.81
C GLU A 564 4.83 29.47 -16.69
N GLU A 565 4.93 29.55 -18.02
CA GLU A 565 4.45 28.52 -18.96
C GLU A 565 5.06 27.14 -18.63
N VAL A 566 6.39 27.04 -18.52
CA VAL A 566 7.10 25.78 -18.23
C VAL A 566 6.69 25.21 -16.87
N LEU A 567 6.58 26.04 -15.83
CA LEU A 567 6.11 25.61 -14.51
C LEU A 567 4.64 25.17 -14.54
N ALA A 568 3.78 25.87 -15.27
CA ALA A 568 2.38 25.53 -15.42
C ALA A 568 2.18 24.20 -16.17
N GLU A 569 2.92 23.97 -17.24
CA GLU A 569 2.94 22.70 -17.99
C GLU A 569 3.38 21.52 -17.10
N ALA A 570 4.28 21.77 -16.16
CA ALA A 570 4.74 20.79 -15.18
C ALA A 570 3.84 20.65 -13.94
N GLY A 571 2.69 21.33 -13.90
CA GLY A 571 1.71 21.20 -12.82
C GLY A 571 1.89 22.16 -11.65
N VAL A 572 2.59 23.28 -11.84
CA VAL A 572 2.64 24.42 -10.91
C VAL A 572 1.99 25.65 -11.58
N PRO A 573 0.65 25.65 -11.74
CA PRO A 573 -0.03 26.80 -12.33
C PRO A 573 0.11 28.02 -11.41
N ASP A 574 0.21 29.22 -12.00
CA ASP A 574 0.23 30.49 -11.28
C ASP A 574 1.37 30.66 -10.26
N ALA A 575 2.56 30.14 -10.62
CA ALA A 575 3.78 30.31 -9.84
C ALA A 575 3.98 31.78 -9.43
N THR A 576 4.10 32.06 -8.12
CA THR A 576 4.42 33.42 -7.64
C THR A 576 5.90 33.71 -7.94
N MET A 577 6.15 34.45 -9.02
CA MET A 577 7.50 34.72 -9.52
C MET A 577 8.08 36.07 -9.03
N LEU A 578 9.23 36.01 -8.37
CA LEU A 578 10.07 37.15 -7.99
C LEU A 578 11.30 37.22 -8.91
N VAL A 579 11.32 38.21 -9.79
CA VAL A 579 12.46 38.45 -10.68
C VAL A 579 13.44 39.39 -10.01
N VAL A 580 14.69 38.93 -9.85
CA VAL A 580 15.79 39.68 -9.22
C VAL A 580 16.58 40.37 -10.34
N PRO A 581 16.57 41.71 -10.41
CA PRO A 581 17.34 42.45 -11.41
C PRO A 581 18.84 42.23 -11.19
N SER A 582 19.57 41.91 -12.26
CA SER A 582 21.04 41.95 -12.27
C SER A 582 21.50 43.39 -12.46
N ASP A 583 21.46 44.20 -11.40
CA ASP A 583 22.13 45.49 -11.39
C ASP A 583 23.64 45.25 -11.30
N VAL A 584 24.42 45.74 -12.28
CA VAL A 584 25.86 45.45 -12.43
C VAL A 584 26.70 46.02 -11.27
N SER A 585 26.09 46.84 -10.39
CA SER A 585 26.74 47.52 -9.28
C SER A 585 26.67 46.81 -7.93
N ARG A 586 25.79 45.81 -7.73
CA ARG A 586 25.58 45.12 -6.45
C ARG A 586 25.61 43.59 -6.61
N PRO A 587 26.10 42.84 -5.60
CA PRO A 587 26.02 41.37 -5.61
C PRO A 587 24.56 40.89 -5.71
N ILE A 588 24.29 39.93 -6.59
CA ILE A 588 22.94 39.37 -6.81
C ILE A 588 22.36 38.81 -5.51
N ALA A 589 23.18 38.18 -4.67
CA ALA A 589 22.78 37.61 -3.39
C ALA A 589 22.16 38.65 -2.43
N GLU A 590 22.74 39.86 -2.36
CA GLU A 590 22.21 40.94 -1.52
C GLU A 590 20.88 41.46 -2.04
N VAL A 591 20.78 41.68 -3.36
CA VAL A 591 19.54 42.15 -4.00
C VAL A 591 18.42 41.11 -3.84
N LYS A 592 18.76 39.82 -3.94
CA LYS A 592 17.82 38.71 -3.74
C LYS A 592 17.27 38.70 -2.31
N ALA A 593 18.13 38.81 -1.30
CA ALA A 593 17.72 38.85 0.10
C ALA A 593 16.80 40.05 0.41
N GLU A 594 17.19 41.25 -0.05
CA GLU A 594 16.40 42.48 0.10
C GLU A 594 15.00 42.33 -0.52
N ARG A 595 14.90 41.77 -1.72
CA ARG A 595 13.63 41.58 -2.44
C ARG A 595 12.72 40.56 -1.77
N ILE A 596 13.29 39.49 -1.21
CA ILE A 596 12.52 38.49 -0.46
C ILE A 596 11.98 39.11 0.84
N SER A 597 12.81 39.88 1.56
CA SER A 597 12.42 40.62 2.78
C SER A 597 11.26 41.60 2.50
N ALA A 598 11.26 42.23 1.32
CA ALA A 598 10.23 43.16 0.89
C ALA A 598 8.86 42.53 0.55
N LEU A 599 8.74 41.19 0.49
CA LEU A 599 7.49 40.53 0.08
C LEU A 599 6.31 40.77 1.04
N GLY A 600 6.55 41.16 2.30
CA GLY A 600 5.53 41.60 3.25
C GLY A 600 4.48 40.53 3.63
N GLY A 601 4.17 40.40 4.92
CA GLY A 601 3.12 39.46 5.37
C GLY A 601 3.45 37.97 5.22
N LEU A 602 4.64 37.64 4.73
CA LEU A 602 5.19 36.28 4.68
C LEU A 602 6.24 36.05 5.78
N ASP A 603 6.33 34.82 6.24
CA ASP A 603 7.35 34.29 7.13
C ASP A 603 8.14 33.22 6.39
N VAL A 604 9.33 33.53 5.90
CA VAL A 604 10.10 32.61 5.06
C VAL A 604 10.74 31.55 5.95
N VAL A 605 10.29 30.30 5.86
CA VAL A 605 10.76 29.21 6.71
C VAL A 605 11.89 28.39 6.08
N ALA A 606 12.03 28.45 4.75
CA ALA A 606 13.08 27.73 4.02
C ALA A 606 13.41 28.42 2.69
N ILE A 607 14.68 28.28 2.26
CA ILE A 607 15.16 28.71 0.95
C ILE A 607 15.91 27.57 0.25
N PHE A 608 15.49 27.25 -0.98
CA PHE A 608 16.15 26.32 -1.88
C PHE A 608 16.94 27.10 -2.93
N ASP A 609 18.24 26.89 -2.98
CA ASP A 609 19.15 27.59 -3.89
C ASP A 609 20.39 26.74 -4.15
N ASP A 610 20.96 26.79 -5.35
CA ASP A 610 22.19 26.09 -5.71
C ASP A 610 23.42 26.85 -5.20
N GLU A 611 23.34 28.19 -5.14
CA GLU A 611 24.48 29.05 -4.80
C GLU A 611 24.57 29.37 -3.29
N PRO A 612 25.68 29.02 -2.60
CA PRO A 612 25.85 29.28 -1.17
C PRO A 612 25.80 30.77 -0.79
N ALA A 613 26.24 31.66 -1.68
CA ALA A 613 26.19 33.10 -1.42
C ALA A 613 24.75 33.61 -1.26
N ASN A 614 23.80 33.09 -2.05
CA ASN A 614 22.39 33.46 -1.96
C ASN A 614 21.77 33.00 -0.65
N ARG A 615 22.00 31.73 -0.26
CA ARG A 615 21.46 31.15 0.99
C ARG A 615 21.99 31.90 2.21
N THR A 616 23.29 32.19 2.22
CA THR A 616 23.93 32.95 3.31
C THR A 616 23.34 34.35 3.45
N ALA A 617 23.16 35.07 2.34
CA ALA A 617 22.58 36.42 2.34
C ALA A 617 21.13 36.43 2.86
N VAL A 618 20.30 35.48 2.43
CA VAL A 618 18.89 35.38 2.87
C VAL A 618 18.79 35.02 4.35
N ARG A 619 19.62 34.10 4.83
CA ARG A 619 19.68 33.73 6.25
C ARG A 619 20.11 34.92 7.12
N ALA A 620 21.08 35.70 6.66
CA ALA A 620 21.54 36.90 7.36
C ALA A 620 20.44 37.98 7.46
N GLU A 621 19.63 38.14 6.42
CA GLU A 621 18.55 39.14 6.37
C GLU A 621 17.30 38.72 7.16
N LEU A 622 16.90 37.44 7.11
CA LEU A 622 15.60 36.97 7.63
C LEU A 622 15.67 36.16 8.93
N GLY A 623 16.87 35.71 9.36
CA GLY A 623 17.04 34.98 10.62
C GLY A 623 16.80 33.47 10.50
N ASP A 624 15.75 32.95 11.13
CA ASP A 624 15.44 31.51 11.31
C ASP A 624 14.91 30.83 10.02
N VAL A 625 15.63 31.01 8.91
CA VAL A 625 15.37 30.36 7.63
C VAL A 625 16.21 29.08 7.55
N LEU A 626 15.61 27.96 7.13
CA LEU A 626 16.38 26.76 6.79
C LEU A 626 17.01 26.91 5.39
N PRO A 627 18.35 27.00 5.26
CA PRO A 627 18.99 26.94 3.95
C PRO A 627 19.03 25.50 3.43
N VAL A 628 18.63 25.32 2.17
CA VAL A 628 18.66 24.04 1.47
C VAL A 628 19.41 24.20 0.14
N ALA A 629 20.54 23.50 0.02
CA ALA A 629 21.31 23.39 -1.21
C ALA A 629 20.65 22.40 -2.17
N VAL A 630 20.46 22.79 -3.43
CA VAL A 630 20.01 21.88 -4.49
C VAL A 630 21.21 21.48 -5.35
N GLU A 631 21.56 20.19 -5.32
CA GLU A 631 22.70 19.64 -6.05
C GLU A 631 22.23 18.61 -7.08
N ILE A 632 22.22 18.99 -8.36
CA ILE A 632 21.73 18.11 -9.42
C ILE A 632 22.80 17.07 -9.80
N PRO A 633 22.49 15.76 -9.73
CA PRO A 633 23.44 14.71 -10.07
C PRO A 633 23.99 14.82 -11.48
N GLY A 634 25.31 14.66 -11.63
CA GLY A 634 25.98 14.69 -12.94
C GLY A 634 26.26 16.11 -13.46
N LEU A 635 25.91 17.16 -12.73
CA LEU A 635 26.39 18.52 -13.00
C LEU A 635 27.61 18.83 -12.15
N ALA A 636 28.57 19.59 -12.69
CA ALA A 636 29.77 19.99 -11.97
C ALA A 636 29.53 20.96 -10.80
N ALA A 637 28.27 21.35 -10.55
CA ALA A 637 27.89 22.05 -9.32
C ALA A 637 27.70 21.08 -8.13
N GLN A 638 27.51 19.79 -8.39
CA GLN A 638 27.40 18.75 -7.38
C GLN A 638 28.73 18.59 -6.63
N ARG A 639 28.67 18.46 -5.30
CA ARG A 639 29.88 18.27 -4.49
C ARG A 639 30.37 16.82 -4.52
N SER A 640 31.64 16.60 -4.14
CA SER A 640 32.11 15.23 -3.89
C SER A 640 31.49 14.73 -2.58
N PRO A 641 31.16 13.44 -2.43
CA PRO A 641 30.54 12.94 -1.20
C PRO A 641 31.27 13.33 0.10
N ASP A 642 32.60 13.39 0.05
CA ASP A 642 33.50 13.71 1.18
C ASP A 642 33.72 15.22 1.40
N GLU A 643 33.24 16.07 0.49
CA GLU A 643 33.40 17.52 0.57
C GLU A 643 32.32 18.13 1.49
N PRO A 644 32.68 18.94 2.51
CA PRO A 644 31.69 19.56 3.39
C PRO A 644 30.85 20.59 2.64
N VAL A 645 29.61 20.79 3.11
CA VAL A 645 28.72 21.82 2.56
C VAL A 645 29.20 23.20 3.07
N ALA A 646 29.46 24.13 2.16
CA ALA A 646 30.14 25.40 2.45
C ALA A 646 29.43 26.32 3.47
N ASP A 647 28.12 26.14 3.70
CA ASP A 647 27.26 26.98 4.54
C ASP A 647 26.41 26.19 5.55
N ASP A 648 26.81 24.95 5.87
CA ASP A 648 26.07 24.00 6.72
C ASP A 648 24.61 23.75 6.25
N ALA A 649 24.32 24.02 4.96
CA ALA A 649 23.00 23.81 4.41
C ALA A 649 22.64 22.33 4.36
N ALA A 650 21.34 22.06 4.52
CA ALA A 650 20.79 20.77 4.16
C ALA A 650 20.91 20.56 2.64
N VAL A 651 21.14 19.34 2.16
CA VAL A 651 21.32 19.06 0.73
C VAL A 651 20.18 18.19 0.21
N VAL A 652 19.63 18.57 -0.94
CA VAL A 652 18.68 17.77 -1.72
C VAL A 652 19.14 17.73 -3.18
N THR A 653 18.78 16.67 -3.89
CA THR A 653 19.02 16.54 -5.34
C THR A 653 17.73 16.73 -6.13
N THR A 654 16.60 16.33 -5.55
CA THR A 654 15.25 16.49 -6.08
C THR A 654 14.30 16.98 -4.98
N PHE A 655 13.06 17.29 -5.35
CA PHE A 655 11.98 17.64 -4.42
C PHE A 655 11.10 16.43 -4.05
N GLU A 656 11.56 15.21 -4.33
CA GLU A 656 10.83 14.00 -4.00
C GLU A 656 11.06 13.59 -2.54
N THR A 657 9.97 13.19 -1.88
CA THR A 657 9.98 12.57 -0.56
C THR A 657 9.66 11.09 -0.67
N ARG A 658 9.96 10.33 0.39
CA ARG A 658 9.63 8.91 0.46
C ARG A 658 8.24 8.73 1.05
N PRO A 659 7.37 7.92 0.41
CA PRO A 659 6.07 7.58 0.98
C PRO A 659 6.20 6.75 2.27
N SER A 660 7.28 5.98 2.43
CA SER A 660 7.44 4.95 3.48
C SER A 660 8.86 4.94 4.07
N ALA A 661 8.96 4.89 5.41
CA ALA A 661 10.23 4.80 6.13
C ALA A 661 10.75 3.34 6.14
N PRO A 662 12.06 3.09 5.97
CA PRO A 662 12.63 1.74 6.03
C PRO A 662 12.34 1.05 7.39
N GLY A 663 12.27 -0.29 7.41
CA GLY A 663 12.17 -1.09 8.64
C GLY A 663 10.79 -1.67 9.00
N GLY A 664 10.14 -2.33 8.03
CA GLY A 664 8.91 -3.13 8.24
C GLY A 664 7.60 -2.34 8.35
N PRO A 665 6.45 -3.02 8.53
CA PRO A 665 5.13 -2.40 8.54
C PRO A 665 4.96 -1.32 9.61
N LYS A 666 4.58 -0.11 9.21
CA LYS A 666 4.33 1.03 10.10
C LYS A 666 2.98 1.69 9.82
N LEU A 667 2.45 2.44 10.79
CA LEU A 667 1.31 3.31 10.57
C LEU A 667 1.79 4.64 10.00
N SER A 668 1.02 5.26 9.11
CA SER A 668 1.34 6.58 8.57
C SER A 668 1.38 7.67 9.64
N ASN A 669 0.52 7.54 10.66
CA ASN A 669 0.20 8.57 11.67
C ASN A 669 -0.29 9.91 11.10
N THR A 670 -0.68 9.96 9.82
CA THR A 670 -1.23 11.15 9.18
C THR A 670 -2.64 11.46 9.68
N HIS A 671 -3.09 12.69 9.46
CA HIS A 671 -4.41 13.18 9.89
C HIS A 671 -5.41 13.28 8.74
N SER A 672 -4.93 13.36 7.50
CA SER A 672 -5.73 13.46 6.28
C SER A 672 -5.14 12.58 5.19
N LEU A 673 -5.97 12.22 4.21
CA LEU A 673 -5.49 11.59 2.98
C LEU A 673 -4.62 12.54 2.15
N GLU A 674 -4.76 13.86 2.34
CA GLU A 674 -3.94 14.91 1.69
C GLU A 674 -2.46 14.78 2.03
N GLU A 675 -2.15 14.36 3.27
CA GLU A 675 -0.79 14.18 3.76
C GLU A 675 -0.13 12.91 3.20
N LEU A 676 -0.87 12.07 2.46
CA LEU A 676 -0.34 10.89 1.81
C LEU A 676 -0.09 11.16 0.32
N GLN A 677 1.06 10.72 -0.17
CA GLN A 677 1.34 10.65 -1.61
C GLN A 677 0.62 9.45 -2.24
N ILE A 678 -0.71 9.55 -2.37
CA ILE A 678 -1.57 8.45 -2.81
C ILE A 678 -1.10 7.82 -4.14
N GLY A 679 -0.60 8.64 -5.08
CA GLY A 679 -0.07 8.16 -6.36
C GLY A 679 1.20 7.32 -6.25
N ALA A 680 1.94 7.46 -5.16
CA ALA A 680 3.17 6.71 -4.87
C ALA A 680 2.94 5.45 -4.01
N LEU A 681 1.75 5.29 -3.41
CA LEU A 681 1.42 4.16 -2.54
C LEU A 681 1.05 2.92 -3.33
N ARG A 682 1.57 1.77 -2.88
CA ARG A 682 1.25 0.48 -3.47
C ARG A 682 -0.13 0.00 -3.04
N ARG A 683 -0.82 -0.65 -3.98
CA ARG A 683 -2.19 -1.14 -3.79
C ARG A 683 -2.25 -2.59 -3.29
N ASN A 684 -1.18 -3.35 -3.55
CA ASN A 684 -0.92 -4.70 -3.07
C ASN A 684 -2.17 -5.61 -3.11
N ARG A 685 -2.78 -5.81 -4.29
CA ARG A 685 -4.07 -6.52 -4.42
C ARG A 685 -3.99 -7.96 -3.89
N LEU A 686 -2.84 -8.60 -4.08
CA LEU A 686 -2.60 -10.00 -3.67
C LEU A 686 -2.67 -10.20 -2.14
N VAL A 687 -2.45 -9.16 -1.33
CA VAL A 687 -2.52 -9.22 0.15
C VAL A 687 -3.85 -9.77 0.65
N ARG A 688 -4.97 -9.52 -0.06
CA ARG A 688 -6.29 -10.05 0.31
C ARG A 688 -6.36 -11.58 0.27
N ARG A 689 -5.46 -12.24 -0.45
CA ARG A 689 -5.37 -13.71 -0.52
C ARG A 689 -4.62 -14.30 0.68
N TRP A 690 -3.89 -13.45 1.39
CA TRP A 690 -3.13 -13.75 2.60
C TRP A 690 -3.86 -13.24 3.83
N ALA A 691 -5.18 -13.41 3.84
CA ALA A 691 -6.03 -12.99 4.94
C ALA A 691 -6.00 -14.00 6.10
N VAL A 692 -6.17 -13.49 7.31
CA VAL A 692 -6.44 -14.30 8.51
C VAL A 692 -7.94 -14.45 8.67
N HIS A 693 -8.40 -15.66 8.96
CA HIS A 693 -9.80 -15.92 9.32
C HIS A 693 -9.87 -16.39 10.78
N LEU A 694 -10.43 -15.52 11.62
CA LEU A 694 -10.61 -15.81 13.04
C LEU A 694 -11.82 -16.70 13.26
N THR A 695 -11.72 -17.55 14.28
CA THR A 695 -12.86 -18.21 14.91
C THR A 695 -13.59 -17.24 15.84
N GLU A 696 -14.75 -17.66 16.34
CA GLU A 696 -15.47 -16.92 17.39
C GLU A 696 -14.61 -16.81 18.66
N GLY A 697 -13.99 -17.92 19.10
CA GLY A 697 -13.14 -17.95 20.29
C GLY A 697 -11.92 -17.03 20.19
N GLU A 698 -11.24 -16.98 19.05
CA GLU A 698 -10.11 -16.05 18.87
C GLU A 698 -10.54 -14.59 18.78
N THR A 699 -11.70 -14.33 18.16
CA THR A 699 -12.28 -12.98 18.17
C THR A 699 -12.55 -12.55 19.60
N GLN A 700 -13.19 -13.42 20.40
CA GLN A 700 -13.48 -13.14 21.80
C GLN A 700 -12.20 -12.93 22.61
N ALA A 701 -11.15 -13.74 22.41
CA ALA A 701 -9.88 -13.59 23.09
C ALA A 701 -9.22 -12.21 22.85
N ILE A 702 -9.31 -11.67 21.63
CA ILE A 702 -8.82 -10.31 21.33
C ILE A 702 -9.65 -9.26 22.09
N VAL A 703 -10.98 -9.38 22.07
CA VAL A 703 -11.89 -8.47 22.78
C VAL A 703 -11.63 -8.51 24.29
N ASP A 704 -11.52 -9.70 24.88
CA ASP A 704 -11.26 -9.90 26.31
C ASP A 704 -9.91 -9.30 26.73
N SER A 705 -8.87 -9.45 25.91
CA SER A 705 -7.56 -8.85 26.17
C SER A 705 -7.65 -7.30 26.19
N ILE A 706 -8.35 -6.72 25.21
CA ILE A 706 -8.58 -5.27 25.14
C ILE A 706 -9.38 -4.79 26.37
N VAL A 707 -10.47 -5.46 26.73
CA VAL A 707 -11.32 -5.09 27.87
C VAL A 707 -10.57 -5.22 29.19
N THR A 708 -9.80 -6.29 29.37
CA THR A 708 -9.00 -6.52 30.58
C THR A 708 -7.94 -5.43 30.76
N ASP A 709 -7.22 -5.05 29.70
CA ASP A 709 -6.27 -3.95 29.77
C ASP A 709 -6.95 -2.60 30.04
N THR A 710 -8.10 -2.37 29.41
CA THR A 710 -8.94 -1.19 29.60
C THR A 710 -9.34 -1.02 31.06
N ASP A 711 -9.93 -2.06 31.67
CA ASP A 711 -10.36 -2.03 33.07
C ASP A 711 -9.18 -1.85 34.03
N ARG A 712 -8.04 -2.52 33.76
CA ARG A 712 -6.82 -2.36 34.56
C ARG A 712 -6.31 -0.91 34.53
N ALA A 713 -6.34 -0.25 33.39
CA ALA A 713 -5.92 1.14 33.28
C ALA A 713 -6.90 2.12 33.91
N ALA A 714 -8.20 1.86 33.78
CA ALA A 714 -9.24 2.62 34.43
C ALA A 714 -9.10 2.60 35.96
N LEU A 715 -8.90 1.40 36.54
CA LEU A 715 -8.68 1.22 37.98
C LEU A 715 -7.46 1.99 38.49
N ARG A 716 -6.33 1.92 37.77
CA ARG A 716 -5.12 2.70 38.13
C ARG A 716 -5.39 4.20 38.11
N THR A 717 -6.12 4.67 37.11
CA THR A 717 -6.44 6.10 36.93
C THR A 717 -7.39 6.59 38.03
N GLY A 718 -8.45 5.84 38.30
CA GLY A 718 -9.43 6.13 39.34
C GLY A 718 -8.83 6.12 40.74
N ARG A 719 -8.09 5.06 41.11
CA ARG A 719 -7.40 4.98 42.42
C ARG A 719 -6.40 6.12 42.62
N GLY A 720 -5.68 6.50 41.56
CA GLY A 720 -4.77 7.64 41.62
C GLY A 720 -5.50 8.96 41.89
N ALA A 721 -6.72 9.14 41.38
CA ALA A 721 -7.54 10.31 41.69
C ALA A 721 -8.11 10.26 43.11
N VAL A 722 -8.68 9.13 43.52
CA VAL A 722 -9.21 8.92 44.88
C VAL A 722 -8.16 9.24 45.95
N ALA A 723 -6.96 8.67 45.81
CA ALA A 723 -5.86 8.91 46.73
C ALA A 723 -5.39 10.37 46.72
N LYS A 724 -5.32 11.01 45.54
CA LYS A 724 -4.84 12.39 45.41
C LYS A 724 -5.77 13.40 46.09
N PHE A 725 -7.08 13.18 46.07
CA PHE A 725 -8.08 14.11 46.60
C PHE A 725 -8.65 13.67 47.95
N GLY A 726 -8.18 12.55 48.51
CA GLY A 726 -8.63 12.04 49.82
C GLY A 726 -10.12 11.71 49.83
N LEU A 727 -10.62 11.06 48.77
CA LEU A 727 -12.05 10.77 48.61
C LEU A 727 -12.52 9.58 49.46
N ASP A 728 -11.61 8.70 49.89
CA ASP A 728 -11.95 7.62 50.82
C ASP A 728 -12.37 8.16 52.20
N ASP A 729 -11.74 9.27 52.63
CA ASP A 729 -12.03 9.92 53.91
C ASP A 729 -13.21 10.90 53.82
N HIS A 730 -13.50 11.41 52.62
CA HIS A 730 -14.50 12.45 52.37
C HIS A 730 -15.31 12.20 51.09
N PRO A 731 -16.08 11.10 51.00
CA PRO A 731 -16.78 10.71 49.77
C PRO A 731 -17.92 11.67 49.38
N ASP A 732 -18.49 12.38 50.36
CA ASP A 732 -19.63 13.30 50.15
C ASP A 732 -19.20 14.76 49.87
N ASP A 733 -17.90 15.04 49.84
CA ASP A 733 -17.37 16.38 49.54
C ASP A 733 -17.43 16.64 48.02
N VAL A 734 -18.53 17.27 47.59
CA VAL A 734 -18.82 17.61 46.19
C VAL A 734 -17.65 18.34 45.52
N GLU A 735 -16.96 19.24 46.22
CA GLU A 735 -15.86 20.01 45.65
C GLU A 735 -14.64 19.12 45.37
N ARG A 736 -14.32 18.19 46.28
CA ARG A 736 -13.26 17.20 46.07
C ARG A 736 -13.62 16.21 44.97
N VAL A 737 -14.88 15.77 44.92
CA VAL A 737 -15.39 14.88 43.85
C VAL A 737 -15.24 15.56 42.49
N LEU A 738 -15.69 16.81 42.35
CA LEU A 738 -15.55 17.57 41.10
C LEU A 738 -14.08 17.78 40.71
N ALA A 739 -13.18 18.06 41.67
CA ALA A 739 -11.75 18.16 41.39
C ALA A 739 -11.14 16.82 40.94
N GLY A 740 -11.56 15.70 41.55
CA GLY A 740 -11.20 14.34 41.16
C GLY A 740 -11.68 13.97 39.76
N LEU A 741 -12.93 14.29 39.44
CA LEU A 741 -13.53 14.11 38.12
C LEU A 741 -12.77 14.90 37.06
N HIS A 742 -12.48 16.18 37.31
CA HIS A 742 -11.67 17.00 36.40
C HIS A 742 -10.30 16.39 36.16
N HIS A 743 -9.66 15.90 37.23
CA HIS A 743 -8.36 15.24 37.13
C HIS A 743 -8.40 14.02 36.21
N VAL A 744 -9.41 13.15 36.34
CA VAL A 744 -9.60 11.96 35.51
C VAL A 744 -9.89 12.35 34.05
N LEU A 745 -10.90 13.18 33.81
CA LEU A 745 -11.35 13.55 32.46
C LEU A 745 -10.25 14.23 31.64
N THR A 746 -9.35 14.97 32.29
CA THR A 746 -8.26 15.70 31.64
C THR A 746 -6.92 14.93 31.57
N ARG A 747 -6.92 13.62 31.85
CA ARG A 747 -5.72 12.77 31.68
C ARG A 747 -5.34 12.67 30.20
N LYS A 748 -4.04 12.57 29.92
CA LYS A 748 -3.49 12.43 28.55
C LYS A 748 -4.08 11.27 27.74
N GLN A 749 -4.58 10.22 28.40
CA GLN A 749 -5.23 9.09 27.74
C GLN A 749 -6.64 9.43 27.20
N PHE A 750 -7.30 10.47 27.70
CA PHE A 750 -8.65 10.86 27.28
C PHE A 750 -8.65 12.20 26.52
N ILE A 751 -7.85 13.16 26.98
CA ILE A 751 -7.89 14.52 26.43
C ILE A 751 -7.21 14.62 25.07
N LYS A 752 -7.82 15.39 24.17
CA LYS A 752 -7.23 15.88 22.92
C LYS A 752 -7.06 17.39 23.02
N GLY A 753 -5.84 17.88 22.81
CA GLY A 753 -5.52 19.31 22.92
C GLY A 753 -5.19 19.77 24.35
N SER A 754 -5.28 21.09 24.58
CA SER A 754 -4.86 21.72 25.84
C SER A 754 -5.88 21.52 26.96
N ARG A 755 -5.39 21.30 28.19
CA ARG A 755 -6.22 21.30 29.42
C ARG A 755 -6.90 22.64 29.67
N ALA A 756 -6.39 23.73 29.10
CA ALA A 756 -6.98 25.06 29.24
C ALA A 756 -8.35 25.18 28.56
N ASN A 757 -8.68 24.28 27.63
CA ASN A 757 -9.96 24.29 26.92
C ASN A 757 -11.12 23.74 27.76
N TYR A 758 -10.82 23.01 28.83
CA TYR A 758 -11.82 22.47 29.75
C TYR A 758 -11.36 22.63 31.20
N ARG A 759 -11.75 23.73 31.82
CA ARG A 759 -11.34 24.14 33.16
C ARG A 759 -12.20 23.47 34.24
N LEU A 760 -11.79 23.57 35.49
CA LEU A 760 -12.59 23.09 36.61
C LEU A 760 -13.96 23.81 36.66
N ASP A 761 -13.99 25.11 36.39
CA ASP A 761 -15.23 25.90 36.34
C ASP A 761 -16.21 25.38 35.27
N ASP A 762 -15.69 24.90 34.13
CA ASP A 762 -16.50 24.27 33.08
C ASP A 762 -17.12 22.96 33.61
N LEU A 763 -16.33 22.13 34.29
CA LEU A 763 -16.85 20.90 34.88
C LEU A 763 -17.89 21.18 35.97
N LYS A 764 -17.70 22.22 36.80
CA LYS A 764 -18.68 22.60 37.81
C LYS A 764 -20.03 22.91 37.17
N ARG A 765 -20.03 23.78 36.14
CA ARG A 765 -21.23 24.09 35.34
C ARG A 765 -21.89 22.83 34.78
N ASP A 766 -21.09 21.89 34.29
CA ASP A 766 -21.57 20.72 33.56
C ASP A 766 -22.05 19.58 34.47
N ALA A 767 -21.47 19.42 35.67
CA ALA A 767 -21.61 18.22 36.49
C ALA A 767 -22.00 18.45 37.97
N GLU A 768 -21.99 19.68 38.49
CA GLU A 768 -22.29 19.92 39.92
C GLU A 768 -23.72 19.48 40.30
N ALA A 769 -24.72 19.85 39.49
CA ALA A 769 -26.11 19.48 39.73
C ALA A 769 -26.34 17.95 39.80
N PRO A 770 -25.92 17.15 38.80
CA PRO A 770 -26.07 15.69 38.88
C PRO A 770 -25.24 15.05 40.00
N VAL A 771 -24.05 15.57 40.30
CA VAL A 771 -23.22 15.07 41.43
C VAL A 771 -23.93 15.28 42.77
N ARG A 772 -24.51 16.46 43.01
CA ARG A 772 -25.30 16.73 44.22
C ARG A 772 -26.54 15.84 44.32
N ALA A 773 -27.13 15.48 43.19
CA ALA A 773 -28.31 14.62 43.10
C ALA A 773 -27.99 13.12 43.19
N GLY A 774 -26.71 12.71 43.16
CA GLY A 774 -26.33 11.29 43.09
C GLY A 774 -26.68 10.63 41.75
N GLU A 775 -26.85 11.42 40.70
CA GLU A 775 -27.23 10.96 39.36
C GLU A 775 -26.00 10.79 38.45
N PRO A 776 -26.02 9.87 37.47
CA PRO A 776 -24.97 9.79 36.46
C PRO A 776 -24.80 11.10 35.70
N ILE A 777 -23.55 11.48 35.42
CA ILE A 777 -23.24 12.69 34.65
C ILE A 777 -23.47 12.40 33.16
N ASP A 778 -24.31 13.20 32.51
CA ASP A 778 -24.53 13.09 31.07
C ASP A 778 -23.28 13.53 30.31
N VAL A 779 -22.84 12.68 29.39
CA VAL A 779 -21.77 12.94 28.45
C VAL A 779 -22.36 12.93 27.06
N VAL A 780 -22.17 14.00 26.29
CA VAL A 780 -22.69 14.11 24.93
C VAL A 780 -21.55 14.08 23.94
N LEU A 781 -21.70 13.24 22.92
CA LEU A 781 -20.74 13.08 21.84
C LEU A 781 -21.47 13.14 20.49
N LEU A 782 -21.04 14.04 19.62
CA LEU A 782 -21.47 14.07 18.22
C LEU A 782 -20.43 13.35 17.36
N GLY A 783 -20.82 12.29 16.67
CA GLY A 783 -19.91 11.53 15.82
C GLY A 783 -20.45 10.17 15.42
N PHE A 784 -19.59 9.29 14.91
CA PHE A 784 -19.98 7.98 14.40
C PHE A 784 -21.09 8.04 13.31
N PRO A 785 -20.95 8.88 12.26
CA PRO A 785 -21.98 9.03 11.23
C PRO A 785 -22.23 7.72 10.47
N VAL A 786 -21.17 7.24 9.80
CA VAL A 786 -20.99 5.97 9.07
C VAL A 786 -19.50 5.88 8.73
N LYS A 787 -19.02 4.68 8.41
CA LYS A 787 -17.64 4.45 7.93
C LYS A 787 -17.39 5.15 6.59
N GLN A 788 -16.27 5.85 6.45
CA GLN A 788 -15.89 6.59 5.24
C GLN A 788 -15.23 5.68 4.19
N CYS A 789 -15.95 4.71 3.65
CA CYS A 789 -15.39 3.69 2.74
C CYS A 789 -15.65 3.94 1.24
N LEU A 790 -16.21 5.10 0.87
CA LEU A 790 -16.73 5.34 -0.50
C LEU A 790 -15.64 5.26 -1.58
N ASN A 791 -14.43 5.76 -1.28
CA ASN A 791 -13.26 5.70 -2.16
C ASN A 791 -12.35 4.49 -1.91
N ARG A 792 -12.62 3.65 -0.89
CA ARG A 792 -11.77 2.52 -0.44
C ARG A 792 -10.34 2.87 -0.03
N LEU A 793 -9.87 4.11 -0.20
CA LEU A 793 -8.58 4.59 0.27
C LEU A 793 -8.59 4.77 1.79
N LYS A 794 -9.69 5.30 2.32
CA LYS A 794 -9.85 5.57 3.76
C LYS A 794 -10.11 4.31 4.57
N ALA A 795 -11.21 3.64 4.29
CA ALA A 795 -11.67 2.49 5.06
C ALA A 795 -11.99 1.26 4.19
N SER A 796 -11.73 0.08 4.75
CA SER A 796 -11.87 -1.21 4.06
C SER A 796 -13.32 -1.66 3.84
N GLY A 797 -14.31 -1.08 4.53
CA GLY A 797 -15.73 -1.42 4.34
C GLY A 797 -16.69 -0.47 5.08
N PRO A 798 -18.01 -0.60 4.89
CA PRO A 798 -19.01 0.35 5.41
C PRO A 798 -19.40 0.16 6.88
N LEU A 799 -19.11 -0.99 7.50
CA LEU A 799 -19.50 -1.29 8.87
C LEU A 799 -18.43 -0.85 9.88
N PRO A 800 -18.79 -0.60 11.16
CA PRO A 800 -17.82 -0.44 12.24
C PRO A 800 -16.86 -1.63 12.29
N ASP A 801 -15.58 -1.37 12.53
CA ASP A 801 -14.53 -2.38 12.61
C ASP A 801 -13.80 -2.29 13.97
N LEU A 802 -12.61 -2.90 14.11
CA LEU A 802 -11.85 -2.88 15.36
C LEU A 802 -11.60 -1.46 15.91
N ALA A 803 -11.54 -0.42 15.05
CA ALA A 803 -11.35 0.95 15.50
C ALA A 803 -12.55 1.45 16.33
N GLU A 804 -13.77 1.19 15.89
CA GLU A 804 -14.98 1.54 16.64
C GLU A 804 -15.15 0.70 17.90
N LEU A 805 -14.77 -0.59 17.88
CA LEU A 805 -14.76 -1.40 19.09
C LEU A 805 -13.77 -0.84 20.12
N GLY A 806 -12.56 -0.47 19.69
CA GLY A 806 -11.57 0.19 20.54
C GLY A 806 -12.06 1.54 21.08
N ALA A 807 -12.84 2.28 20.30
CA ALA A 807 -13.48 3.52 20.74
C ALA A 807 -14.50 3.28 21.87
N MET A 808 -15.33 2.24 21.76
CA MET A 808 -16.25 1.85 22.84
C MET A 808 -15.50 1.39 24.09
N ALA A 809 -14.41 0.64 23.93
CA ALA A 809 -13.54 0.27 25.04
C ALA A 809 -12.91 1.50 25.72
N ARG A 810 -12.50 2.54 24.97
CA ARG A 810 -12.00 3.79 25.56
C ARG A 810 -13.08 4.56 26.34
N LEU A 811 -14.34 4.55 25.89
CA LEU A 811 -15.45 5.10 26.67
C LEU A 811 -15.67 4.29 27.97
N ARG A 812 -15.50 2.97 27.93
CA ARG A 812 -15.55 2.12 29.13
C ARG A 812 -14.41 2.45 30.08
N GLU A 813 -13.20 2.68 29.56
CA GLU A 813 -12.05 3.09 30.37
C GLU A 813 -12.36 4.38 31.15
N MET A 814 -12.94 5.37 30.47
CA MET A 814 -13.34 6.64 31.08
C MET A 814 -14.43 6.42 32.13
N GLN A 815 -15.47 5.65 31.81
CA GLN A 815 -16.55 5.37 32.74
C GLN A 815 -16.08 4.68 34.00
N ARG A 816 -15.28 3.62 33.88
CA ARG A 816 -14.75 2.89 35.04
C ARG A 816 -13.80 3.74 35.88
N ALA A 817 -13.00 4.60 35.25
CA ALA A 817 -12.12 5.52 35.97
C ALA A 817 -12.91 6.58 36.75
N VAL A 818 -13.99 7.11 36.15
CA VAL A 818 -14.89 8.06 36.81
C VAL A 818 -15.71 7.40 37.90
N ALA A 819 -16.22 6.18 37.68
CA ALA A 819 -17.00 5.43 38.67
C ALA A 819 -16.22 5.14 39.97
N ALA A 820 -14.88 5.09 39.90
CA ALA A 820 -14.04 4.99 41.09
C ALA A 820 -14.01 6.27 41.93
N VAL A 821 -14.23 7.44 41.31
CA VAL A 821 -14.27 8.77 41.95
C VAL A 821 -15.70 9.13 42.35
N TYR A 822 -16.68 8.75 41.52
CA TYR A 822 -18.10 9.06 41.67
C TYR A 822 -18.93 7.83 41.25
N PRO A 823 -19.43 7.02 42.19
CA PRO A 823 -20.03 5.70 41.90
C PRO A 823 -21.14 5.67 40.83
N PRO A 824 -22.06 6.66 40.74
CA PRO A 824 -23.06 6.70 39.67
C PRO A 824 -22.46 6.79 38.26
N GLY A 825 -21.25 7.36 38.15
CA GLY A 825 -20.46 7.41 36.92
C GLY A 825 -21.02 8.35 35.86
N LEU A 826 -20.78 7.98 34.60
CA LEU A 826 -21.18 8.67 33.38
C LEU A 826 -22.33 7.94 32.67
N ARG A 827 -23.12 8.69 31.90
CA ARG A 827 -24.06 8.20 30.89
C ARG A 827 -23.73 8.82 29.55
N PHE A 828 -23.36 8.00 28.55
CA PHE A 828 -22.98 8.49 27.24
C PHE A 828 -24.19 8.60 26.31
N ASN A 829 -24.33 9.76 25.67
CA ASN A 829 -25.29 10.03 24.61
C ASN A 829 -24.49 10.25 23.31
N ILE A 830 -24.35 9.18 22.53
CA ILE A 830 -23.70 9.18 21.22
C ILE A 830 -24.74 9.56 20.17
N LEU A 831 -24.67 10.82 19.73
CA LEU A 831 -25.52 11.40 18.72
C LEU A 831 -24.88 11.19 17.35
N THR A 832 -25.44 10.28 16.57
CA THR A 832 -24.95 9.98 15.22
C THR A 832 -25.50 10.97 14.21
N ASP A 833 -24.64 11.44 13.31
CA ASP A 833 -24.92 12.47 12.30
C ASP A 833 -24.96 11.91 10.87
N GLY A 834 -25.20 10.61 10.73
CA GLY A 834 -25.09 9.86 9.47
C GLY A 834 -25.87 10.48 8.31
N ARG A 835 -27.06 11.02 8.60
CA ARG A 835 -27.97 11.66 7.63
C ARG A 835 -28.12 13.18 7.82
N HIS A 836 -27.57 13.70 8.91
CA HIS A 836 -27.83 15.05 9.40
C HIS A 836 -27.22 16.11 8.47
N PHE A 837 -25.89 16.06 8.27
CA PHE A 837 -25.18 16.98 7.38
C PHE A 837 -25.26 16.57 5.90
N ARG A 838 -25.53 15.29 5.61
CA ARG A 838 -25.50 14.73 4.26
C ARG A 838 -26.61 13.75 4.03
N SER A 839 -27.26 13.81 2.87
CA SER A 839 -28.23 12.78 2.48
C SER A 839 -27.52 11.44 2.26
N ARG A 840 -27.87 10.44 3.06
CA ARG A 840 -27.38 9.06 2.93
C ARG A 840 -28.55 8.08 3.02
N PRO A 841 -28.45 6.90 2.36
CA PRO A 841 -29.45 5.85 2.53
C PRO A 841 -29.57 5.44 4.01
N ALA A 842 -30.80 5.41 4.53
CA ALA A 842 -31.08 5.06 5.93
C ALA A 842 -30.47 3.70 6.31
N ALA A 843 -30.62 2.69 5.44
CA ALA A 843 -30.09 1.35 5.66
C ALA A 843 -28.59 1.29 6.01
N ILE A 844 -27.77 2.22 5.50
CA ILE A 844 -26.34 2.27 5.81
C ILE A 844 -26.12 2.85 7.23
N ALA A 845 -26.81 3.95 7.56
CA ALA A 845 -26.75 4.55 8.89
C ALA A 845 -27.28 3.57 9.95
N ASP A 846 -28.41 2.92 9.69
CA ASP A 846 -29.04 1.97 10.61
C ASP A 846 -28.14 0.74 10.85
N ALA A 847 -27.52 0.21 9.79
CA ALA A 847 -26.59 -0.91 9.90
C ALA A 847 -25.35 -0.53 10.73
N TYR A 848 -24.84 0.68 10.53
CA TYR A 848 -23.71 1.21 11.29
C TYR A 848 -24.07 1.38 12.77
N GLN A 849 -25.20 2.03 13.09
CA GLN A 849 -25.69 2.20 14.46
C GLN A 849 -25.95 0.88 15.18
N ARG A 850 -26.59 -0.10 14.51
CA ARG A 850 -26.81 -1.44 15.09
C ARG A 850 -25.50 -2.09 15.51
N LYS A 851 -24.47 -1.98 14.67
CA LYS A 851 -23.18 -2.60 14.95
C LYS A 851 -22.40 -1.88 16.06
N LEU A 852 -22.53 -0.55 16.17
CA LEU A 852 -21.99 0.19 17.32
C LEU A 852 -22.63 -0.25 18.64
N ARG A 853 -23.95 -0.45 18.66
CA ARG A 853 -24.66 -0.97 19.84
C ARG A 853 -24.15 -2.37 20.21
N GLU A 854 -24.02 -3.25 19.24
CA GLU A 854 -23.43 -4.58 19.44
C GLU A 854 -22.01 -4.50 20.03
N TYR A 855 -21.16 -3.58 19.56
CA TYR A 855 -19.84 -3.35 20.13
C TYR A 855 -19.88 -2.79 21.56
N GLY A 856 -20.86 -1.93 21.86
CA GLY A 856 -21.14 -1.46 23.22
C GLY A 856 -21.47 -2.62 24.18
N GLU A 857 -22.30 -3.57 23.73
CA GLU A 857 -22.60 -4.79 24.50
C GLU A 857 -21.36 -5.68 24.68
N LEU A 858 -20.60 -5.92 23.60
CA LEU A 858 -19.40 -6.77 23.64
C LEU A 858 -18.33 -6.25 24.60
N VAL A 859 -18.13 -4.93 24.68
CA VAL A 859 -17.20 -4.34 25.65
C VAL A 859 -17.85 -4.12 27.03
N GLY A 860 -19.15 -4.39 27.20
CA GLY A 860 -19.89 -4.25 28.44
C GLY A 860 -20.10 -2.80 28.91
N ILE A 861 -20.43 -1.89 27.99
CA ILE A 861 -20.81 -0.49 28.27
C ILE A 861 -22.20 -0.12 27.71
N GLY A 862 -22.92 -1.10 27.15
CA GLY A 862 -24.24 -0.89 26.53
C GLY A 862 -25.26 -0.28 27.50
N ASP A 863 -25.27 -0.71 28.76
CA ASP A 863 -26.14 -0.21 29.82
C ASP A 863 -25.92 1.27 30.17
N ARG A 864 -24.77 1.84 29.78
CA ARG A 864 -24.39 3.24 30.02
C ARG A 864 -24.35 4.08 28.75
N THR A 865 -24.72 3.52 27.59
CA THR A 865 -24.54 4.19 26.30
C THR A 865 -25.82 4.19 25.48
N LEU A 866 -26.32 5.39 25.16
CA LEU A 866 -27.34 5.60 24.14
C LEU A 866 -26.66 5.91 22.81
N VAL A 867 -27.04 5.20 21.74
CA VAL A 867 -26.66 5.50 20.35
C VAL A 867 -27.93 5.81 19.58
N ALA A 868 -28.10 7.06 19.15
CA ALA A 868 -29.31 7.54 18.45
C ALA A 868 -28.96 8.50 17.31
N ASP A 869 -29.87 8.71 16.35
CA ASP A 869 -29.74 9.77 15.36
C ASP A 869 -29.96 11.14 16.04
N ILE A 870 -29.12 12.13 15.73
CA ILE A 870 -29.20 13.45 16.36
C ILE A 870 -30.55 14.14 16.13
N ASP A 871 -31.16 13.96 14.95
CA ASP A 871 -32.43 14.61 14.63
C ASP A 871 -33.60 14.00 15.40
N GLU A 872 -33.54 12.69 15.69
CA GLU A 872 -34.54 11.99 16.53
C GLU A 872 -34.49 12.50 17.98
N VAL A 873 -33.29 12.72 18.52
CA VAL A 873 -33.11 13.27 19.87
C VAL A 873 -33.51 14.75 19.92
N ALA A 874 -33.19 15.51 18.87
CA ALA A 874 -33.56 16.92 18.77
C ALA A 874 -35.08 17.12 18.74
N GLU A 875 -35.81 16.31 17.98
CA GLU A 875 -37.28 16.35 17.97
C GLU A 875 -37.88 16.06 19.36
N GLN A 876 -37.34 15.06 20.05
CA GLN A 876 -37.79 14.69 21.40
C GLN A 876 -37.56 15.80 22.44
N ARG A 877 -36.47 16.58 22.30
CA ARG A 877 -36.05 17.55 23.33
C ARG A 877 -36.36 19.00 23.01
N LEU A 878 -36.40 19.37 21.74
CA LEU A 878 -36.64 20.75 21.28
C LEU A 878 -38.09 20.95 20.80
N GLY A 879 -38.82 19.86 20.51
CA GLY A 879 -40.26 19.88 20.28
C GLY A 879 -40.70 19.28 18.94
N PRO A 880 -41.99 18.88 18.84
CA PRO A 880 -42.55 18.27 17.64
C PRO A 880 -42.59 19.25 16.47
N GLY A 881 -42.38 18.76 15.24
CA GLY A 881 -42.42 19.58 14.01
C GLY A 881 -41.09 20.24 13.63
N LEU A 882 -40.07 20.13 14.48
CA LEU A 882 -38.70 20.57 14.20
C LEU A 882 -38.17 20.05 12.84
N PRO A 883 -38.34 18.76 12.46
CA PRO A 883 -37.75 18.25 11.21
C PRO A 883 -38.25 18.96 9.95
N ALA A 884 -39.55 19.27 9.87
CA ALA A 884 -40.15 19.92 8.71
C ALA A 884 -39.68 21.37 8.57
N GLU A 885 -39.67 22.10 9.68
CA GLU A 885 -39.22 23.49 9.71
C GLU A 885 -37.70 23.59 9.42
N ARG A 886 -36.90 22.72 10.02
CA ARG A 886 -35.47 22.61 9.77
C ARG A 886 -35.17 22.37 8.30
N ALA A 887 -35.86 21.42 7.66
CA ALA A 887 -35.69 21.14 6.23
C ALA A 887 -36.00 22.37 5.37
N ARG A 888 -37.04 23.14 5.70
CA ARG A 888 -37.41 24.39 5.02
C ARG A 888 -36.32 25.45 5.14
N ARG A 889 -35.79 25.70 6.35
CA ARG A 889 -34.72 26.69 6.56
C ARG A 889 -33.41 26.29 5.90
N ILE A 890 -33.03 25.01 5.96
CA ILE A 890 -31.86 24.51 5.26
C ILE A 890 -31.99 24.76 3.75
N ALA A 891 -33.17 24.54 3.16
CA ALA A 891 -33.39 24.82 1.75
C ALA A 891 -33.19 26.32 1.41
N ASN A 892 -33.67 27.22 2.28
CA ASN A 892 -33.49 28.66 2.11
C ASN A 892 -32.02 29.08 2.17
N TYR A 893 -31.28 28.68 3.21
CA TYR A 893 -29.86 29.02 3.34
C TYR A 893 -29.00 28.39 2.25
N ARG A 894 -29.33 27.17 1.81
CA ARG A 894 -28.67 26.56 0.64
C ARG A 894 -28.86 27.38 -0.62
N LYS A 895 -30.09 27.88 -0.86
CA LYS A 895 -30.38 28.73 -2.01
C LYS A 895 -29.58 30.03 -1.92
N LEU A 896 -29.62 30.70 -0.76
CA LEU A 896 -28.89 31.94 -0.51
C LEU A 896 -27.38 31.75 -0.77
N LEU A 897 -26.77 30.74 -0.17
CA LEU A 897 -25.34 30.49 -0.31
C LEU A 897 -24.95 30.10 -1.75
N SER A 898 -25.77 29.28 -2.43
CA SER A 898 -25.56 28.97 -3.85
C SER A 898 -25.66 30.21 -4.75
N ASP A 899 -26.57 31.13 -4.46
CA ASP A 899 -26.71 32.37 -5.21
C ASP A 899 -25.51 33.30 -5.02
N ARG A 900 -24.98 33.41 -3.80
CA ARG A 900 -23.76 34.18 -3.49
C ARG A 900 -22.50 33.60 -4.12
N LEU A 901 -22.44 32.27 -4.20
CA LEU A 901 -21.27 31.55 -4.70
C LEU A 901 -21.32 31.26 -6.21
N ARG A 902 -22.28 31.85 -6.95
CA ARG A 902 -22.54 31.54 -8.37
C ARG A 902 -21.34 31.81 -9.28
N ASP A 903 -20.55 32.83 -8.97
CA ASP A 903 -19.44 33.28 -9.80
C ASP A 903 -18.13 32.51 -9.52
N PHE A 904 -18.14 31.58 -8.57
CA PHE A 904 -16.99 30.72 -8.28
C PHE A 904 -17.14 29.34 -8.94
N ASP A 905 -16.14 28.93 -9.71
CA ASP A 905 -16.02 27.56 -10.22
C ASP A 905 -14.83 26.83 -9.59
N ILE A 906 -15.12 25.84 -8.74
CA ILE A 906 -14.11 24.99 -8.10
C ILE A 906 -13.35 24.10 -9.10
N THR A 907 -13.77 24.02 -10.36
CA THR A 907 -13.16 23.17 -11.40
C THR A 907 -12.31 23.90 -12.41
N ASP A 908 -12.21 25.23 -12.31
CA ASP A 908 -11.33 26.05 -13.12
C ASP A 908 -9.90 26.05 -12.55
N ASN A 909 -9.70 26.73 -11.42
CA ASN A 909 -8.48 26.65 -10.61
C ASN A 909 -8.83 26.37 -9.14
N PRO A 910 -8.84 25.09 -8.71
CA PRO A 910 -9.45 24.71 -7.44
C PRO A 910 -8.88 25.43 -6.21
N LEU A 911 -7.54 25.57 -6.11
CA LEU A 911 -6.93 26.21 -4.94
C LEU A 911 -7.12 27.72 -4.94
N ARG A 912 -6.94 28.40 -6.09
CA ARG A 912 -7.21 29.84 -6.19
C ARG A 912 -8.67 30.15 -5.89
N THR A 913 -9.60 29.32 -6.38
CA THR A 913 -11.02 29.46 -6.04
C THR A 913 -11.23 29.30 -4.54
N LEU A 914 -10.57 28.36 -3.87
CA LEU A 914 -10.67 28.18 -2.42
C LEU A 914 -10.12 29.37 -1.63
N GLU A 915 -9.01 29.97 -2.07
CA GLU A 915 -8.47 31.20 -1.47
C GLU A 915 -9.44 32.36 -1.64
N SER A 916 -9.96 32.56 -2.85
CA SER A 916 -10.91 33.64 -3.14
C SER A 916 -12.20 33.50 -2.32
N VAL A 917 -12.67 32.27 -2.11
CA VAL A 917 -13.84 31.97 -1.27
C VAL A 917 -13.54 32.16 0.22
N HIS A 918 -12.31 31.87 0.66
CA HIS A 918 -11.89 32.15 2.03
C HIS A 918 -11.87 33.65 2.30
N ASP A 919 -11.33 34.45 1.39
CA ASP A 919 -11.35 35.91 1.51
C ASP A 919 -12.78 36.45 1.52
N TRP A 920 -13.63 35.95 0.62
CA TRP A 920 -15.06 36.27 0.60
C TRP A 920 -15.76 35.90 1.92
N SER A 921 -15.49 34.72 2.49
CA SER A 921 -16.17 34.27 3.71
C SER A 921 -15.81 35.09 4.94
N THR A 922 -14.63 35.75 4.97
CA THR A 922 -14.27 36.68 6.04
C THR A 922 -15.05 37.98 6.03
N ALA A 923 -15.58 38.37 4.87
CA ALA A 923 -16.39 39.59 4.69
C ALA A 923 -17.91 39.32 4.73
N GLU A 924 -18.33 38.05 4.75
CA GLU A 924 -19.74 37.65 4.73
C GLU A 924 -20.40 37.83 6.11
N THR A 925 -21.63 38.35 6.11
CA THR A 925 -22.38 38.73 7.33
C THR A 925 -23.73 38.05 7.47
N ASP A 926 -24.28 37.46 6.41
CA ASP A 926 -25.58 36.76 6.43
C ASP A 926 -25.52 35.41 7.18
N PHE A 927 -24.31 34.95 7.51
CA PHE A 927 -24.04 33.70 8.24
C PHE A 927 -23.24 33.99 9.50
N ALA A 928 -23.39 33.13 10.53
CA ALA A 928 -22.57 33.25 11.71
C ALA A 928 -21.07 33.09 11.35
N PRO A 929 -20.16 33.96 11.83
CA PRO A 929 -18.74 33.91 11.44
C PRO A 929 -18.06 32.56 11.71
N HIS A 930 -18.46 31.90 12.80
CA HIS A 930 -17.95 30.58 13.17
C HIS A 930 -18.47 29.43 12.31
N VAL A 931 -19.52 29.66 11.50
CA VAL A 931 -20.05 28.72 10.50
C VAL A 931 -19.35 28.96 9.16
N ILE A 932 -19.51 30.16 8.59
CA ILE A 932 -19.03 30.45 7.22
C ILE A 932 -17.50 30.49 7.14
N GLY A 933 -16.83 30.85 8.23
CA GLY A 933 -15.37 30.82 8.34
C GLY A 933 -14.76 29.43 8.20
N LEU A 934 -15.55 28.34 8.32
CA LEU A 934 -15.10 26.94 8.17
C LEU A 934 -15.28 26.38 6.76
N PHE A 935 -15.71 27.20 5.79
CA PHE A 935 -16.05 26.73 4.44
C PHE A 935 -14.87 25.98 3.78
N ARG A 936 -13.67 26.58 3.82
CA ARG A 936 -12.46 26.02 3.19
C ARG A 936 -12.09 24.67 3.80
N GLU A 937 -12.00 24.61 5.14
CA GLU A 937 -11.61 23.41 5.88
C GLU A 937 -12.58 22.26 5.67
N ILE A 938 -13.89 22.55 5.66
CA ILE A 938 -14.92 21.53 5.46
C ILE A 938 -14.91 21.04 4.01
N LEU A 939 -14.71 21.92 3.02
CA LEU A 939 -14.59 21.49 1.62
C LEU A 939 -13.41 20.54 1.44
N MET A 940 -12.21 20.93 1.91
CA MET A 940 -11.00 20.11 1.80
C MET A 940 -11.21 18.71 2.41
N SER A 941 -11.83 18.63 3.59
CA SER A 941 -12.17 17.35 4.21
C SER A 941 -13.23 16.53 3.44
N LEU A 942 -14.21 17.21 2.83
CA LEU A 942 -15.31 16.57 2.10
C LEU A 942 -14.89 15.99 0.75
N VAL A 943 -13.86 16.55 0.09
CA VAL A 943 -13.30 16.02 -1.16
C VAL A 943 -13.02 14.52 -1.05
N TYR A 944 -12.47 14.07 0.08
CA TYR A 944 -12.13 12.66 0.34
C TYR A 944 -13.29 11.80 0.85
N SER A 945 -14.49 12.35 0.90
CA SER A 945 -15.65 11.75 1.57
C SER A 945 -16.90 11.72 0.70
N VAL A 946 -16.86 12.27 -0.52
CA VAL A 946 -17.96 12.23 -1.48
C VAL A 946 -17.92 10.94 -2.34
N PRO A 947 -19.08 10.46 -2.82
CA PRO A 947 -19.12 9.32 -3.73
C PRO A 947 -18.34 9.58 -5.02
N VAL A 948 -17.62 8.54 -5.46
CA VAL A 948 -16.89 8.52 -6.73
C VAL A 948 -17.63 7.58 -7.70
N THR A 949 -17.89 8.05 -8.91
CA THR A 949 -18.38 7.18 -9.99
C THR A 949 -17.20 6.37 -10.52
N VAL A 950 -17.29 5.04 -10.47
CA VAL A 950 -16.24 4.13 -10.94
C VAL A 950 -16.65 3.61 -12.32
N PRO A 951 -15.78 3.71 -13.35
CA PRO A 951 -16.03 3.10 -14.65
C PRO A 951 -16.28 1.58 -14.52
N ALA A 952 -17.07 1.02 -15.45
CA ALA A 952 -17.35 -0.41 -15.46
C ALA A 952 -16.06 -1.21 -15.74
N GLY A 953 -15.85 -2.31 -15.01
CA GLY A 953 -14.66 -3.16 -15.16
C GLY A 953 -13.43 -2.69 -14.37
N THR A 954 -13.41 -1.45 -13.88
CA THR A 954 -12.27 -0.93 -13.10
C THR A 954 -12.41 -1.24 -11.60
N ASP A 955 -11.30 -1.58 -10.94
CA ASP A 955 -11.28 -1.68 -9.49
C ASP A 955 -11.40 -0.30 -8.84
N ARG A 956 -12.20 -0.21 -7.79
CA ARG A 956 -12.48 1.06 -7.11
C ARG A 956 -11.26 1.64 -6.41
N LEU A 957 -10.41 0.81 -5.81
CA LEU A 957 -9.22 1.29 -5.10
C LEU A 957 -8.25 1.92 -6.10
N GLU A 958 -8.04 1.27 -7.25
CA GLU A 958 -7.22 1.81 -8.33
C GLU A 958 -7.74 3.11 -8.91
N TRP A 959 -9.03 3.12 -9.27
CA TRP A 959 -9.66 4.32 -9.78
C TRP A 959 -9.55 5.47 -8.79
N SER A 960 -9.79 5.19 -7.50
CA SER A 960 -9.67 6.21 -6.46
C SER A 960 -8.22 6.65 -6.29
N ALA A 961 -7.24 5.75 -6.31
CA ALA A 961 -5.82 6.12 -6.21
C ALA A 961 -5.40 7.05 -7.35
N ALA A 962 -5.82 6.77 -8.59
CA ALA A 962 -5.54 7.63 -9.74
C ALA A 962 -6.20 9.02 -9.63
N LEU A 963 -7.46 9.07 -9.19
CA LEU A 963 -8.18 10.33 -9.01
C LEU A 963 -7.56 11.20 -7.91
N TYR A 964 -7.31 10.61 -6.74
CA TYR A 964 -6.87 11.33 -5.54
C TYR A 964 -5.35 11.47 -5.46
N ALA A 965 -4.58 10.97 -6.43
CA ALA A 965 -3.13 11.25 -6.53
C ALA A 965 -2.87 12.75 -6.46
N ASP A 966 -3.58 13.54 -7.28
CA ASP A 966 -3.53 15.01 -7.30
C ASP A 966 -4.92 15.60 -7.59
N ILE A 967 -5.83 15.50 -6.61
CA ILE A 967 -7.26 15.80 -6.81
C ILE A 967 -7.56 17.23 -7.27
N TYR A 968 -6.70 18.20 -6.91
CA TYR A 968 -6.82 19.60 -7.29
C TYR A 968 -6.15 19.93 -8.63
N ASN A 969 -5.35 19.02 -9.20
CA ASN A 969 -4.73 19.21 -10.51
C ASN A 969 -5.68 18.71 -11.62
N VAL A 970 -6.45 19.64 -12.19
CA VAL A 970 -7.44 19.35 -13.24
C VAL A 970 -6.91 19.60 -14.67
N THR A 971 -5.64 19.98 -14.80
CA THR A 971 -4.94 20.28 -16.04
C THR A 971 -3.74 19.36 -16.30
N ASP A 972 -3.55 18.34 -15.45
CA ASP A 972 -2.49 17.34 -15.54
C ASP A 972 -2.46 16.66 -16.92
N GLN A 973 -1.40 16.93 -17.69
CA GLN A 973 -1.22 16.40 -19.05
C GLN A 973 -0.90 14.89 -19.06
N ASN A 974 -0.41 14.35 -17.93
CA ASN A 974 -0.08 12.94 -17.79
C ASN A 974 -1.29 12.10 -17.34
N ALA A 975 -2.36 12.74 -16.87
CA ALA A 975 -3.59 12.07 -16.49
C ALA A 975 -4.49 11.78 -17.70
N THR A 976 -5.20 10.65 -17.66
CA THR A 976 -6.22 10.36 -18.68
C THR A 976 -7.39 11.32 -18.59
N ALA A 977 -8.06 11.59 -19.72
CA ALA A 977 -9.24 12.46 -19.76
C ALA A 977 -10.35 12.00 -18.78
N ALA A 978 -10.50 10.69 -18.59
CA ALA A 978 -11.43 10.12 -17.62
C ALA A 978 -11.06 10.49 -16.17
N VAL A 979 -9.77 10.43 -15.81
CA VAL A 979 -9.28 10.83 -14.48
C VAL A 979 -9.55 12.33 -14.26
N LEU A 980 -9.21 13.19 -15.23
CA LEU A 980 -9.45 14.63 -15.13
C LEU A 980 -10.96 14.95 -14.96
N GLN A 981 -11.83 14.27 -15.70
CA GLN A 981 -13.28 14.42 -15.54
C GLN A 981 -13.75 13.95 -14.16
N GLY A 982 -13.20 12.84 -13.67
CA GLY A 982 -13.48 12.34 -12.33
C GLY A 982 -13.05 13.30 -11.22
N ARG A 983 -11.87 13.94 -11.34
CA ARG A 983 -11.39 14.97 -10.41
C ARG A 983 -12.38 16.13 -10.34
N ARG A 984 -12.76 16.69 -11.50
CA ARG A 984 -13.79 17.75 -11.60
C ARG A 984 -15.12 17.34 -10.98
N ALA A 985 -15.57 16.10 -11.21
CA ALA A 985 -16.82 15.60 -10.65
C ALA A 985 -16.80 15.50 -9.11
N VAL A 986 -15.68 15.06 -8.54
CA VAL A 986 -15.46 15.01 -7.08
C VAL A 986 -15.50 16.42 -6.49
N LEU A 987 -14.76 17.37 -7.09
CA LEU A 987 -14.71 18.76 -6.64
C LEU A 987 -16.09 19.42 -6.65
N ARG A 988 -16.86 19.31 -7.75
CA ARG A 988 -18.24 19.83 -7.83
C ARG A 988 -19.15 19.20 -6.78
N ARG A 989 -18.99 17.90 -6.52
CA ARG A 989 -19.80 17.21 -5.53
C ARG A 989 -19.45 17.64 -4.11
N ALA A 990 -18.16 17.84 -3.81
CA ALA A 990 -17.70 18.39 -2.54
C ALA A 990 -18.23 19.81 -2.33
N TRP A 991 -18.15 20.67 -3.36
CA TRP A 991 -18.70 22.03 -3.37
C TRP A 991 -20.20 22.08 -3.01
N HIS A 992 -21.04 21.31 -3.73
CA HIS A 992 -22.47 21.24 -3.40
C HIS A 992 -22.73 20.66 -1.99
N THR A 993 -21.87 19.78 -1.51
CA THR A 993 -22.00 19.17 -0.19
C THR A 993 -21.62 20.14 0.93
N VAL A 994 -20.58 20.96 0.76
CA VAL A 994 -20.21 21.98 1.76
C VAL A 994 -21.26 23.07 1.87
N ILE A 995 -21.87 23.50 0.76
CA ILE A 995 -23.00 24.46 0.79
C ILE A 995 -24.14 23.94 1.66
N ARG A 996 -24.51 22.65 1.50
CA ARG A 996 -25.50 22.01 2.39
C ARG A 996 -25.00 21.98 3.83
N TYR A 997 -23.74 21.61 4.06
CA TYR A 997 -23.16 21.52 5.39
C TYR A 997 -23.24 22.86 6.14
N MET A 998 -22.87 23.97 5.48
CA MET A 998 -22.91 25.32 6.05
C MET A 998 -24.34 25.72 6.41
N ALA A 999 -25.28 25.50 5.49
CA ALA A 999 -26.70 25.77 5.76
C ALA A 999 -27.25 24.93 6.91
N THR A 1000 -26.84 23.67 7.03
CA THR A 1000 -27.20 22.79 8.14
C THR A 1000 -26.65 23.33 9.46
N MET A 1001 -25.36 23.69 9.53
CA MET A 1001 -24.75 24.27 10.73
C MET A 1001 -25.41 25.58 11.16
N GLN A 1002 -25.70 26.48 10.21
CA GLN A 1002 -26.39 27.75 10.49
C GLN A 1002 -27.76 27.50 11.13
N VAL A 1003 -28.50 26.52 10.61
CA VAL A 1003 -29.82 26.18 11.13
C VAL A 1003 -29.73 25.48 12.50
N ASP A 1004 -28.72 24.65 12.73
CA ASP A 1004 -28.51 23.99 14.02
C ASP A 1004 -28.17 25.00 15.14
N ASP A 1005 -27.43 26.06 14.80
CA ASP A 1005 -27.15 27.20 15.69
C ASP A 1005 -28.45 27.93 16.07
N GLU A 1006 -29.29 28.26 15.09
CA GLU A 1006 -30.59 28.92 15.31
C GLU A 1006 -31.57 28.11 16.15
N PHE A 1007 -31.62 26.78 15.96
CA PHE A 1007 -32.49 25.90 16.74
C PHE A 1007 -31.91 25.52 18.10
N GLY A 1008 -30.67 25.91 18.40
CA GLY A 1008 -30.04 25.58 19.67
C GLY A 1008 -29.86 24.08 19.85
N TYR A 1009 -29.39 23.35 18.82
CA TYR A 1009 -29.00 21.94 18.94
C TYR A 1009 -27.97 21.74 20.07
N GLU A 1010 -27.15 22.77 20.31
CA GLU A 1010 -26.21 22.84 21.43
C GLU A 1010 -26.90 22.83 22.81
N LEU A 1011 -28.19 23.13 22.93
CA LEU A 1011 -28.92 23.25 24.20
C LEU A 1011 -29.70 21.99 24.61
N MET A 1012 -29.67 20.92 23.80
CA MET A 1012 -30.44 19.68 24.06
C MET A 1012 -30.16 19.02 25.42
N PHE A 1013 -29.00 19.25 26.03
CA PHE A 1013 -28.68 18.73 27.37
C PHE A 1013 -28.07 19.85 28.23
N PRO A 1014 -28.82 20.43 29.19
CA PRO A 1014 -28.38 21.62 29.92
C PRO A 1014 -27.18 21.36 30.87
N HIS A 1015 -27.12 20.19 31.50
CA HIS A 1015 -25.99 19.76 32.35
C HIS A 1015 -25.29 18.57 31.70
N ARG A 1016 -24.21 18.83 30.95
CA ARG A 1016 -23.50 17.80 30.18
C ARG A 1016 -22.02 18.06 30.09
N VAL A 1017 -21.21 17.01 30.16
CA VAL A 1017 -19.84 17.06 29.67
C VAL A 1017 -19.88 16.86 28.16
N ARG A 1018 -19.45 17.86 27.38
CA ARG A 1018 -19.40 17.75 25.92
C ARG A 1018 -18.06 17.22 25.44
N LEU A 1019 -18.05 16.01 24.89
CA LEU A 1019 -16.89 15.50 24.17
C LEU A 1019 -16.86 16.08 22.76
N THR A 1020 -15.70 16.56 22.34
CA THR A 1020 -15.51 17.13 20.99
C THR A 1020 -14.30 16.53 20.29
N LEU A 1021 -14.40 16.48 18.97
CA LEU A 1021 -13.34 16.02 18.06
C LEU A 1021 -12.29 17.12 17.82
N SER A 1022 -12.67 18.37 18.11
CA SER A 1022 -11.82 19.56 18.00
C SER A 1022 -10.87 19.67 19.19
N ALA A 1023 -9.61 19.96 18.92
CA ALA A 1023 -8.60 20.16 19.96
C ALA A 1023 -8.64 21.56 20.59
N VAL A 1024 -9.54 22.46 20.13
CA VAL A 1024 -9.43 23.91 20.41
C VAL A 1024 -10.70 24.58 20.95
N ARG A 1025 -11.83 23.86 21.01
CA ARG A 1025 -13.11 24.45 21.44
C ARG A 1025 -13.14 24.63 22.96
N GLN A 1026 -13.15 25.88 23.42
CA GLN A 1026 -13.28 26.22 24.85
C GLN A 1026 -14.62 25.74 25.43
N GLY A 1027 -14.62 25.37 26.70
CA GLY A 1027 -15.78 24.83 27.41
C GLY A 1027 -16.16 23.40 27.02
N CYS A 1028 -15.42 22.75 26.12
CA CYS A 1028 -15.63 21.38 25.68
C CYS A 1028 -14.40 20.51 25.97
N LEU A 1029 -14.62 19.23 26.26
CA LEU A 1029 -13.53 18.29 26.47
C LEU A 1029 -13.14 17.64 25.13
N GLY A 1030 -12.01 18.06 24.56
CA GLY A 1030 -11.44 17.36 23.41
C GLY A 1030 -11.15 15.90 23.75
N PHE A 1031 -11.56 14.96 22.90
CA PHE A 1031 -11.51 13.53 23.21
C PHE A 1031 -10.66 12.73 22.21
N THR A 1032 -9.83 11.83 22.74
CA THR A 1032 -8.98 10.91 21.97
C THR A 1032 -9.51 9.48 22.11
N TYR A 1033 -10.10 8.94 21.04
CA TYR A 1033 -10.59 7.56 21.02
C TYR A 1033 -9.46 6.53 21.08
N LEU A 1034 -8.48 6.68 20.19
CA LEU A 1034 -7.32 5.82 20.08
C LEU A 1034 -6.08 6.72 20.14
N GLY A 1035 -5.23 6.51 21.16
CA GLY A 1035 -4.06 7.36 21.41
C GLY A 1035 -3.11 7.39 20.21
N GLY A 1036 -2.42 8.51 20.02
CA GLY A 1036 -1.41 8.68 18.98
C GLY A 1036 -1.93 8.74 17.55
N SER A 1037 -3.25 8.66 17.34
CA SER A 1037 -3.89 8.86 16.04
C SER A 1037 -4.67 10.17 15.99
N GLY A 1038 -4.48 10.95 14.92
CA GLY A 1038 -5.37 12.08 14.63
C GLY A 1038 -6.63 11.68 13.87
N LEU A 1039 -6.73 10.45 13.40
CA LEU A 1039 -7.90 9.93 12.69
C LEU A 1039 -8.98 9.48 13.66
N LEU A 1040 -10.23 9.71 13.27
CA LEU A 1040 -11.40 9.23 14.00
C LEU A 1040 -11.75 7.81 13.57
N PRO A 1041 -12.36 6.98 14.45
CA PRO A 1041 -12.69 5.57 14.17
C PRO A 1041 -13.33 5.33 12.79
N TRP A 1042 -14.25 6.20 12.39
CA TRP A 1042 -14.98 6.09 11.12
C TRP A 1042 -14.25 6.64 9.88
N GLN A 1043 -13.08 7.25 10.03
CA GLN A 1043 -12.31 7.88 8.94
C GLN A 1043 -11.22 6.96 8.35
N GLY A 1044 -10.96 5.82 8.97
CA GLY A 1044 -9.93 4.86 8.57
C GLY A 1044 -10.35 3.41 8.83
N THR A 1045 -9.38 2.50 8.76
CA THR A 1045 -9.53 1.07 9.05
C THR A 1045 -8.86 0.73 10.38
N GLY A 1046 -9.54 -0.05 11.22
CA GLY A 1046 -8.98 -0.57 12.47
C GLY A 1046 -7.80 -1.52 12.25
N VAL A 1047 -6.77 -1.39 13.08
CA VAL A 1047 -5.52 -2.17 12.96
C VAL A 1047 -4.99 -2.55 14.34
N LEU A 1048 -4.37 -3.73 14.44
CA LEU A 1048 -3.45 -4.01 15.54
C LEU A 1048 -2.04 -3.69 15.05
N ASP A 1049 -1.41 -2.66 15.63
CA ASP A 1049 -0.06 -2.25 15.26
C ASP A 1049 0.99 -3.36 15.57
N PRO A 1050 2.25 -3.23 15.12
CA PRO A 1050 3.28 -4.23 15.40
C PRO A 1050 3.54 -4.55 16.88
N ARG A 1051 3.06 -3.70 17.81
CA ARG A 1051 3.18 -3.84 19.27
C ARG A 1051 1.89 -4.38 19.93
N GLY A 1052 0.86 -4.68 19.13
CA GLY A 1052 -0.44 -5.15 19.59
C GLY A 1052 -1.38 -4.04 20.05
N HIS A 1053 -1.13 -2.77 19.71
CA HIS A 1053 -2.08 -1.71 20.04
C HIS A 1053 -3.19 -1.59 19.00
N VAL A 1054 -4.42 -1.45 19.48
CA VAL A 1054 -5.54 -1.00 18.65
C VAL A 1054 -5.26 0.43 18.21
N ALA A 1055 -5.19 0.62 16.90
CA ALA A 1055 -4.98 1.89 16.24
C ALA A 1055 -5.87 1.98 14.98
N ILE A 1056 -5.66 3.03 14.21
CA ILE A 1056 -6.38 3.30 12.98
C ILE A 1056 -5.41 3.92 11.98
N ASP A 1057 -5.55 3.55 10.72
CA ASP A 1057 -4.86 4.18 9.59
C ASP A 1057 -5.71 4.05 8.32
N PHE A 1058 -5.32 4.72 7.25
CA PHE A 1058 -5.98 4.62 5.96
C PHE A 1058 -5.73 3.25 5.31
N ALA A 1059 -6.76 2.67 4.71
CA ALA A 1059 -6.67 1.37 4.04
C ALA A 1059 -5.57 1.30 2.98
N ILE A 1060 -5.37 2.36 2.19
CA ILE A 1060 -4.29 2.41 1.19
C ILE A 1060 -2.88 2.42 1.82
N SER A 1061 -2.70 3.15 2.93
CA SER A 1061 -1.46 3.13 3.71
C SER A 1061 -1.17 1.73 4.25
N LEU A 1062 -2.16 1.10 4.89
CA LEU A 1062 -2.01 -0.25 5.45
C LEU A 1062 -1.64 -1.29 4.37
N LEU A 1063 -2.24 -1.19 3.19
CA LEU A 1063 -1.90 -2.07 2.06
C LEU A 1063 -0.46 -1.84 1.58
N ASP A 1064 -0.05 -0.58 1.41
CA ASP A 1064 1.33 -0.21 1.03
C ASP A 1064 2.36 -0.76 2.02
N GLN A 1065 2.05 -0.67 3.32
CA GLN A 1065 2.90 -1.05 4.44
C GLN A 1065 2.92 -2.55 4.74
N GLY A 1066 2.34 -3.41 3.91
CA GLY A 1066 2.38 -4.88 4.11
C GLY A 1066 1.48 -5.38 5.25
N PHE A 1067 0.39 -4.68 5.56
CA PHE A 1067 -0.63 -5.21 6.46
C PHE A 1067 -1.62 -6.11 5.72
N VAL A 1068 -1.97 -7.24 6.34
CA VAL A 1068 -2.95 -8.22 5.82
C VAL A 1068 -4.31 -8.09 6.52
N PRO A 1069 -5.42 -8.38 5.81
CA PRO A 1069 -6.75 -8.32 6.39
C PRO A 1069 -7.02 -9.48 7.36
N VAL A 1070 -7.75 -9.17 8.43
CA VAL A 1070 -8.27 -10.12 9.41
C VAL A 1070 -9.79 -10.11 9.35
N TYR A 1071 -10.37 -11.25 8.98
CA TYR A 1071 -11.81 -11.46 8.97
C TYR A 1071 -12.26 -12.10 10.29
N SER A 1072 -13.34 -11.58 10.86
CA SER A 1072 -13.97 -12.11 12.06
C SER A 1072 -15.43 -12.48 11.76
N PRO A 1073 -15.99 -13.51 12.43
CA PRO A 1073 -17.42 -13.81 12.37
C PRO A 1073 -18.31 -12.60 12.66
N LEU A 1074 -17.82 -11.61 13.44
CA LEU A 1074 -18.55 -10.37 13.72
C LEU A 1074 -18.93 -9.57 12.46
N LEU A 1075 -18.10 -9.58 11.41
CA LEU A 1075 -18.40 -8.88 10.15
C LEU A 1075 -18.57 -9.83 8.96
N GLY A 1076 -18.25 -11.11 9.15
CA GLY A 1076 -18.25 -12.11 8.09
C GLY A 1076 -17.16 -11.87 7.04
N PRO A 1077 -17.23 -12.57 5.89
CA PRO A 1077 -16.14 -12.61 4.92
C PRO A 1077 -16.11 -11.40 3.95
N ARG A 1078 -17.06 -10.46 4.05
CA ARG A 1078 -17.22 -9.37 3.07
C ARG A 1078 -16.43 -8.12 3.41
N GLN A 1079 -16.03 -7.96 4.67
CA GLN A 1079 -15.29 -6.82 5.17
C GLN A 1079 -14.30 -7.32 6.23
N PRO A 1080 -13.02 -6.91 6.18
CA PRO A 1080 -12.10 -7.19 7.27
C PRO A 1080 -12.54 -6.47 8.55
N TRP A 1081 -12.42 -7.14 9.68
CA TRP A 1081 -12.64 -6.56 11.00
C TRP A 1081 -11.43 -5.78 11.50
N ALA A 1082 -10.22 -6.17 11.08
CA ALA A 1082 -9.01 -5.43 11.33
C ALA A 1082 -7.97 -5.68 10.22
N MET A 1083 -6.88 -4.93 10.25
CA MET A 1083 -5.64 -5.23 9.56
C MET A 1083 -4.55 -5.58 10.59
N VAL A 1084 -3.56 -6.39 10.21
CA VAL A 1084 -2.38 -6.72 11.03
C VAL A 1084 -1.11 -6.77 10.19
N PRO A 1085 0.09 -6.52 10.75
CA PRO A 1085 1.33 -6.70 10.01
C PRO A 1085 1.46 -8.14 9.52
N ALA A 1086 1.89 -8.36 8.28
CA ALA A 1086 2.06 -9.71 7.75
C ALA A 1086 3.04 -10.55 8.61
N GLY A 1087 4.04 -9.92 9.23
CA GLY A 1087 5.00 -10.55 10.17
C GLY A 1087 4.42 -11.03 11.49
N ARG A 1088 3.13 -10.76 11.76
CA ARG A 1088 2.39 -11.29 12.92
C ARG A 1088 1.45 -12.44 12.52
N THR A 1089 1.64 -13.00 11.33
CA THR A 1089 0.88 -14.14 10.82
C THR A 1089 1.75 -15.36 10.60
N GLN A 1090 1.18 -16.53 10.90
CA GLN A 1090 1.81 -17.82 10.71
C GLN A 1090 0.94 -18.67 9.79
N LEU A 1091 1.57 -19.47 8.92
CA LEU A 1091 0.87 -20.48 8.17
C LEU A 1091 0.34 -21.53 9.15
N ILE A 1092 -0.92 -21.94 8.95
CA ILE A 1092 -1.48 -23.05 9.70
C ILE A 1092 -0.89 -24.33 9.11
N GLU A 1093 0.02 -24.96 9.86
CA GLU A 1093 0.55 -26.25 9.48
C GLU A 1093 -0.58 -27.29 9.47
N PRO A 1094 -0.74 -28.05 8.37
CA PRO A 1094 -1.71 -29.13 8.38
C PRO A 1094 -1.25 -30.19 9.40
N PRO A 1095 -2.17 -30.74 10.22
CA PRO A 1095 -1.81 -31.75 11.20
C PRO A 1095 -1.16 -32.97 10.52
N PRO A 1096 -0.21 -33.65 11.20
CA PRO A 1096 0.46 -34.84 10.67
C PRO A 1096 -0.49 -36.05 10.55
N VAL A 1097 -1.66 -36.01 11.18
CA VAL A 1097 -2.67 -37.08 11.19
C VAL A 1097 -3.97 -36.60 10.52
N PRO A 1098 -4.61 -37.41 9.65
CA PRO A 1098 -5.92 -37.06 9.08
C PRO A 1098 -6.97 -36.91 10.18
N VAL A 1099 -7.63 -35.75 10.23
CA VAL A 1099 -8.72 -35.48 11.17
C VAL A 1099 -10.00 -36.16 10.65
N PRO A 1100 -10.77 -36.88 11.50
CA PRO A 1100 -12.06 -37.46 11.11
C PRO A 1100 -13.05 -36.41 10.59
N ARG A 1101 -13.87 -36.83 9.61
CA ARG A 1101 -14.80 -36.06 8.74
C ARG A 1101 -15.73 -35.01 9.37
N ARG A 1102 -15.81 -34.85 10.69
CA ARG A 1102 -16.73 -33.90 11.33
C ARG A 1102 -16.11 -32.53 11.64
N ASP A 1103 -14.79 -32.42 11.64
CA ASP A 1103 -14.10 -31.16 11.91
C ASP A 1103 -13.50 -30.59 10.62
N SER A 1104 -13.92 -29.40 10.22
CA SER A 1104 -13.29 -28.69 9.10
C SER A 1104 -11.82 -28.41 9.44
N LEU A 1105 -10.89 -29.03 8.73
CA LEU A 1105 -9.46 -28.74 8.83
C LEU A 1105 -9.25 -27.24 8.65
N ARG A 1106 -8.77 -26.59 9.72
CA ARG A 1106 -8.45 -25.17 9.68
C ARG A 1106 -7.24 -24.97 8.78
N VAL A 1107 -7.38 -24.13 7.78
CA VAL A 1107 -6.38 -23.87 6.75
C VAL A 1107 -6.22 -22.37 6.58
N GLY A 1108 -5.00 -21.92 6.28
CA GLY A 1108 -4.72 -20.54 5.89
C GLY A 1108 -3.66 -19.91 6.79
N LEU A 1109 -3.90 -18.68 7.20
CA LEU A 1109 -3.08 -17.97 8.17
C LEU A 1109 -3.79 -17.88 9.51
N LYS A 1110 -3.02 -18.01 10.59
CA LYS A 1110 -3.44 -17.66 11.95
C LYS A 1110 -2.62 -16.47 12.45
N LEU A 1111 -3.14 -15.78 13.45
CA LEU A 1111 -2.36 -14.80 14.21
C LEU A 1111 -1.42 -15.52 15.17
N ASP A 1112 -0.27 -14.91 15.42
CA ASP A 1112 0.59 -15.28 16.54
C ASP A 1112 -0.18 -15.16 17.88
N GLU A 1113 -0.15 -16.20 18.70
CA GLU A 1113 -0.90 -16.27 19.96
C GLU A 1113 -0.38 -15.26 21.00
N GLU A 1114 0.93 -15.05 21.09
CA GLU A 1114 1.54 -14.05 21.98
C GLU A 1114 1.15 -12.64 21.52
N PHE A 1115 1.04 -12.42 20.21
CA PHE A 1115 0.57 -11.16 19.64
C PHE A 1115 -0.91 -10.89 19.99
N VAL A 1116 -1.78 -11.90 19.90
CA VAL A 1116 -3.20 -11.79 20.29
C VAL A 1116 -3.35 -11.42 21.76
N GLN A 1117 -2.59 -12.06 22.65
CA GLN A 1117 -2.62 -11.77 24.08
C GLN A 1117 -2.14 -10.35 24.42
N LYS A 1118 -1.35 -9.73 23.54
CA LYS A 1118 -0.86 -8.35 23.70
C LYS A 1118 -1.85 -7.28 23.22
N ALA A 1119 -2.99 -7.67 22.63
CA ALA A 1119 -4.00 -6.73 22.13
C ALA A 1119 -4.49 -5.75 23.21
N ARG A 1120 -4.28 -4.46 23.00
CA ARG A 1120 -4.61 -3.42 24.02
C ARG A 1120 -4.85 -2.04 23.41
N LEU A 1121 -5.43 -1.12 24.17
CA LEU A 1121 -5.66 0.24 23.66
C LEU A 1121 -4.37 1.07 23.62
N ARG A 1122 -4.19 1.85 22.54
CA ARG A 1122 -3.15 2.88 22.48
C ARG A 1122 -3.54 4.08 23.35
N ARG A 1123 -2.65 4.52 24.25
CA ARG A 1123 -2.91 5.63 25.21
C ARG A 1123 -2.04 6.88 24.99
N LYS A 1124 -1.00 6.78 24.16
CA LYS A 1124 -0.13 7.89 23.76
C LYS A 1124 -0.11 8.02 22.26
#